data_AF-A0A3S0QCM1-F1
#
_entry.id   AF-A0A3S0QCM1-F1
#
_cell.length_a   1.000
_cell.length_b   1.000
_cell.length_c   1.000
_cell.angle_alpha   90.00
_cell.angle_beta   90.00
_cell.angle_gamma   90.00
#
_symmetry.space_group_name_H-M   'P 1'
#
loop_
_entity.id
_entity.type
_entity.pdbx_description
1 polymer ?
#
loop_
_entity_poly.entity_id
_entity_poly.type
_entity_poly.pdbx_seq_one_letter_code
_entity_poly.pdbx_strand_id
1 'polypeptide(L)'
;MAAPMSPGGSAASLLIPLAAFLIIVAVAVLGYLAVISFNQAVQPELDNRSRLIGTGVRENIERALALGVPLNQMPGAENYLLSVMDSFPEVARITIRTAEGIPITEVERRLDGAVGIVPTTAQVAAAFDAASFAADGTFRFAILSGNSLAGEVLINVDRAYVEQQFVDVFLDVLVVILVVLLLSFEIMIAAVAKSLSKPLDGLYQILERQATGDFSHRIRLGTRGVITQAATRFSDHAIDLHNRYAALRLRAMSSLHENSQQDDRLADIGRRYRLTVAPPPVAELRDAVDMRLPLFLFATGEELSKSFLPLLVRSAATDITWLDQDVLISLPLIVYLLALIVLSPLAGGLAERHTARKVFLAALLPVGISHIGLSVSSSVGEYVLWRGVAGAGYALATIACQEYALRTSADGRHFRAMGGFVAVVIGGTFCGTAVGGVLAERLGASNTFLVGAALVAVSAFAALKMMSGDDAQHPPPDMPALGRPRSALTNHRFLGLLVGIAIPANIMMAAFIWYIVPLALSDLGSRPADIGRVLMIYYLMTILAAPVAARIVDRSSAASLLLACGGAISGIGLICLTRWYGLWPIVGAVALAGIGHAIIRATQIPLAIKIATRGRRRTTSAKALGALRMWERAGSAIGLATTGVLVGHYGYGATIGLIGFLTVAGTLVFLASEFVAARVPDG
;
A
#
# COMPACT_ATOMS: atom_id res chain seq x y z
N MET A 1 9.63 27.31 19.18
CA MET A 1 10.98 26.84 19.57
C MET A 1 10.95 25.32 19.54
N ALA A 2 11.67 24.66 18.63
CA ALA A 2 11.71 23.21 18.58
C ALA A 2 12.53 22.68 19.77
N ALA A 3 11.98 21.75 20.53
CA ALA A 3 12.74 21.09 21.60
C ALA A 3 14.01 20.43 21.02
N PRO A 4 15.15 20.45 21.73
CA PRO A 4 16.37 19.81 21.27
C PRO A 4 16.12 18.33 20.98
N MET A 5 16.65 17.84 19.85
CA MET A 5 16.55 16.43 19.50
C MET A 5 17.29 15.57 20.53
N SER A 6 16.80 14.36 20.79
CA SER A 6 17.55 13.43 21.64
C SER A 6 18.91 13.09 21.01
N PRO A 7 19.94 12.74 21.79
CA PRO A 7 21.25 12.39 21.27
C PRO A 7 21.19 11.25 20.24
N GLY A 8 20.35 10.24 20.47
CA GLY A 8 20.07 9.17 19.53
C GLY A 8 19.33 9.65 18.28
N GLY A 9 18.41 10.62 18.41
CA GLY A 9 17.76 11.29 17.28
C GLY A 9 18.73 12.09 16.41
N SER A 10 19.70 12.76 17.02
CA SER A 10 20.75 13.50 16.31
C SER A 10 21.67 12.56 15.54
N ALA A 11 22.15 11.48 16.16
CA ALA A 11 22.97 10.48 15.49
C ALA A 11 22.22 9.80 14.33
N ALA A 12 20.94 9.47 14.53
CA ALA A 12 20.09 8.91 13.48
C ALA A 12 19.90 9.88 12.30
N SER A 13 19.71 11.18 12.56
CA SER A 13 19.51 12.18 11.52
C SER A 13 20.69 12.32 10.54
N LEU A 14 21.90 11.96 10.97
CA LEU A 14 23.11 11.94 10.14
C LEU A 14 23.24 10.66 9.32
N LEU A 15 22.85 9.50 9.88
CA LEU A 15 23.03 8.20 9.24
C LEU A 15 21.90 7.82 8.28
N ILE A 16 20.66 8.22 8.59
CA ILE A 16 19.48 7.96 7.75
C ILE A 16 19.68 8.42 6.29
N PRO A 17 20.15 9.64 5.99
CA PRO A 17 20.32 10.06 4.59
C PRO A 17 21.41 9.26 3.86
N LEU A 18 22.51 8.92 4.54
CA LEU A 18 23.58 8.09 3.96
C LEU A 18 23.08 6.68 3.64
N ALA A 19 22.40 6.04 4.59
CA ALA A 19 21.87 4.70 4.39
C ALA A 19 20.74 4.70 3.34
N ALA A 20 19.89 5.72 3.30
CA ALA A 20 18.91 5.90 2.24
C ALA A 20 19.57 6.03 0.86
N PHE A 21 20.66 6.81 0.76
CA PHE A 21 21.42 6.93 -0.48
C PHE A 21 22.01 5.59 -0.92
N LEU A 22 22.63 4.83 -0.01
CA LEU A 22 23.16 3.50 -0.31
C LEU A 22 22.08 2.51 -0.77
N ILE A 23 20.90 2.54 -0.15
CA ILE A 23 19.75 1.73 -0.57
C ILE A 23 19.31 2.13 -1.98
N ILE A 24 19.16 3.43 -2.26
CA ILE A 24 18.76 3.91 -3.59
C ILE A 24 19.77 3.45 -4.64
N VAL A 25 21.07 3.58 -4.38
CA VAL A 25 22.13 3.13 -5.30
C VAL A 25 22.07 1.62 -5.49
N ALA A 26 21.96 0.84 -4.41
CA ALA A 26 21.90 -0.63 -4.50
C ALA A 26 20.68 -1.10 -5.31
N VAL A 27 19.51 -0.50 -5.08
CA VAL A 27 18.27 -0.81 -5.80
C VAL A 27 18.38 -0.37 -7.27
N ALA A 28 18.97 0.79 -7.55
CA ALA A 28 19.18 1.25 -8.93
C ALA A 28 20.15 0.33 -9.70
N VAL A 29 21.24 -0.11 -9.06
CA VAL A 29 22.18 -1.08 -9.63
C VAL A 29 21.48 -2.42 -9.88
N LEU A 30 20.70 -2.91 -8.92
CA LEU A 30 19.97 -4.17 -9.06
C LEU A 30 18.93 -4.09 -10.19
N GLY A 31 18.23 -2.96 -10.31
CA GLY A 31 17.34 -2.67 -11.42
C GLY A 31 18.05 -2.64 -12.77
N TYR A 32 19.19 -1.95 -12.85
CA TYR A 32 20.02 -1.91 -14.06
C TYR A 32 20.51 -3.30 -14.48
N LEU A 33 21.00 -4.10 -13.51
CA LEU A 33 21.44 -5.47 -13.75
C LEU A 33 20.28 -6.38 -14.18
N ALA A 34 19.09 -6.21 -13.60
CA ALA A 34 17.90 -6.96 -14.00
C ALA A 34 17.52 -6.67 -15.45
N VAL A 35 17.55 -5.39 -15.87
CA VAL A 35 17.25 -5.00 -17.25
C VAL A 35 18.30 -5.52 -18.23
N ILE A 36 19.60 -5.45 -17.90
CA ILE A 36 20.65 -6.03 -18.75
C ILE A 36 20.49 -7.54 -18.88
N SER A 37 20.32 -8.23 -17.75
CA SER A 37 20.16 -9.69 -17.72
C SER A 37 18.96 -10.11 -18.58
N PHE A 38 17.85 -9.39 -18.47
CA PHE A 38 16.67 -9.61 -19.30
C PHE A 38 16.96 -9.37 -20.79
N ASN A 39 17.58 -8.23 -21.14
CA ASN A 39 17.97 -7.92 -22.52
C ASN A 39 18.86 -9.01 -23.15
N GLN A 40 19.80 -9.56 -22.38
CA GLN A 40 20.70 -10.61 -22.83
C GLN A 40 19.98 -11.97 -22.95
N ALA A 41 18.96 -12.22 -22.14
CA ALA A 41 18.22 -13.49 -22.13
C ALA A 41 17.09 -13.56 -23.18
N VAL A 42 16.45 -12.44 -23.51
CA VAL A 42 15.25 -12.42 -24.36
C VAL A 42 15.54 -12.79 -25.81
N GLN A 43 16.55 -12.17 -26.43
CA GLN A 43 16.88 -12.44 -27.84
C GLN A 43 17.18 -13.92 -28.13
N PRO A 44 18.12 -14.59 -27.40
CA PRO A 44 18.39 -16.00 -27.65
C PRO A 44 17.18 -16.91 -27.35
N GLU A 45 16.33 -16.56 -26.39
CA GLU A 45 15.12 -17.33 -26.08
C GLU A 45 14.05 -17.19 -27.18
N LEU A 46 13.84 -15.98 -27.71
CA LEU A 46 12.96 -15.74 -28.86
C LEU A 46 13.45 -16.47 -30.11
N ASP A 47 14.76 -16.43 -30.36
CA ASP A 47 15.42 -17.19 -31.42
C ASP A 47 15.17 -18.71 -31.27
N ASN A 48 15.33 -19.24 -30.06
CA ASN A 48 15.19 -20.66 -29.80
C ASN A 48 13.73 -21.12 -29.96
N ARG A 49 12.77 -20.34 -29.43
CA ARG A 49 11.33 -20.60 -29.60
C ARG A 49 10.92 -20.53 -31.07
N SER A 50 11.34 -19.49 -31.79
CA SER A 50 11.05 -19.34 -33.23
C SER A 50 11.63 -20.50 -34.03
N ARG A 51 12.84 -20.97 -33.68
CA ARG A 51 13.43 -22.19 -34.26
C ARG A 51 12.62 -23.44 -33.96
N LEU A 52 12.14 -23.63 -32.74
CA LEU A 52 11.32 -24.78 -32.37
C LEU A 52 9.99 -24.79 -33.13
N ILE A 53 9.31 -23.64 -33.24
CA ILE A 53 8.07 -23.49 -34.00
C ILE A 53 8.34 -23.82 -35.48
N GLY A 54 9.36 -23.20 -36.07
CA GLY A 54 9.71 -23.42 -37.48
C GLY A 54 10.14 -24.84 -37.80
N THR A 55 10.88 -25.48 -36.90
CA THR A 55 11.28 -26.88 -37.04
C THR A 55 10.06 -27.80 -36.94
N GLY A 56 9.14 -27.55 -36.01
CA GLY A 56 7.90 -28.32 -35.90
C GLY A 56 6.99 -28.21 -37.12
N VAL A 57 6.83 -26.99 -37.67
CA VAL A 57 6.08 -26.76 -38.92
C VAL A 57 6.77 -27.48 -40.09
N ARG A 58 8.09 -27.30 -40.23
CA ARG A 58 8.90 -27.96 -41.26
C ARG A 58 8.77 -29.48 -41.21
N GLU A 59 8.95 -30.10 -40.05
CA GLU A 59 8.90 -31.57 -39.89
C GLU A 59 7.52 -32.15 -40.24
N ASN A 60 6.44 -31.45 -39.88
CA ASN A 60 5.09 -31.88 -40.24
C ASN A 60 4.83 -31.79 -41.76
N ILE A 61 5.34 -30.73 -42.41
CA ILE A 61 5.26 -30.57 -43.86
C ILE A 61 6.11 -31.64 -44.56
N GLU A 62 7.35 -31.88 -44.12
CA GLU A 62 8.23 -32.93 -44.66
C GLU A 62 7.61 -34.33 -44.50
N ARG A 63 6.92 -34.59 -43.39
CA ARG A 63 6.19 -35.85 -43.19
C ARG A 63 5.05 -36.01 -44.18
N ALA A 64 4.32 -34.95 -44.51
CA ALA A 64 3.29 -34.97 -45.53
C ALA A 64 3.86 -35.17 -46.95
N LEU A 65 4.99 -34.52 -47.26
CA LEU A 65 5.73 -34.73 -48.51
C LEU A 65 6.21 -36.19 -48.66
N ALA A 66 6.72 -36.79 -47.58
CA ALA A 66 7.17 -38.19 -47.56
C ALA A 66 6.02 -39.19 -47.82
N LEU A 67 4.78 -38.80 -47.52
CA LEU A 67 3.56 -39.57 -47.84
C LEU A 67 3.05 -39.34 -49.27
N GLY A 68 3.77 -38.55 -50.08
CA GLY A 68 3.44 -38.29 -51.48
C GLY A 68 2.45 -37.14 -51.71
N VAL A 69 2.13 -36.35 -50.70
CA VAL A 69 1.26 -35.16 -50.85
C VAL A 69 2.13 -34.00 -51.36
N PRO A 70 1.89 -33.46 -52.58
CA PRO A 70 2.71 -32.39 -53.12
C PRO A 70 2.46 -31.08 -52.37
N LEU A 71 3.51 -30.25 -52.24
CA LEU A 71 3.52 -29.02 -51.44
C LEU A 71 2.40 -28.04 -51.84
N ASN A 72 2.05 -28.01 -53.12
CA ASN A 72 1.03 -27.13 -53.70
C ASN A 72 -0.42 -27.63 -53.53
N GLN A 73 -0.64 -28.83 -53.00
CA GLN A 73 -1.98 -29.41 -52.80
C GLN A 73 -2.16 -29.98 -51.39
N MET A 74 -1.44 -29.46 -50.39
CA MET A 74 -1.57 -29.94 -49.01
C MET A 74 -2.95 -29.61 -48.43
N PRO A 75 -3.82 -30.61 -48.20
CA PRO A 75 -5.16 -30.35 -47.69
C PRO A 75 -5.08 -29.84 -46.25
N GLY A 76 -5.69 -28.70 -45.97
CA GLY A 76 -5.80 -28.15 -44.61
C GLY A 76 -4.52 -27.49 -44.07
N ALA A 77 -3.52 -27.22 -44.91
CA ALA A 77 -2.32 -26.50 -44.51
C ALA A 77 -2.65 -25.14 -43.86
N GLU A 78 -3.63 -24.42 -44.40
CA GLU A 78 -4.15 -23.17 -43.85
C GLU A 78 -4.62 -23.33 -42.40
N ASN A 79 -5.51 -24.29 -42.14
CA ASN A 79 -6.04 -24.54 -40.80
C ASN A 79 -4.96 -24.96 -39.80
N TYR A 80 -3.98 -25.75 -40.26
CA TYR A 80 -2.82 -26.10 -39.45
C TYR A 80 -2.01 -24.84 -39.07
N LEU A 81 -1.63 -24.01 -40.05
CA LEU A 81 -0.88 -22.79 -39.76
C LEU A 81 -1.67 -21.81 -38.88
N LEU A 82 -2.99 -21.69 -39.07
CA LEU A 82 -3.86 -20.92 -38.18
C LEU A 82 -3.78 -21.43 -36.74
N SER A 83 -3.87 -22.75 -36.52
CA SER A 83 -3.75 -23.34 -35.18
C SER A 83 -2.36 -23.16 -34.55
N VAL A 84 -1.30 -23.18 -35.36
CA VAL A 84 0.06 -22.87 -34.91
C VAL A 84 0.13 -21.41 -34.49
N MET A 85 -0.36 -20.47 -35.31
CA MET A 85 -0.37 -19.05 -34.95
C MET A 85 -1.22 -18.75 -33.71
N ASP A 86 -2.37 -19.40 -33.54
CA ASP A 86 -3.18 -19.26 -32.33
C ASP A 86 -2.45 -19.74 -31.07
N SER A 87 -1.58 -20.75 -31.21
CA SER A 87 -0.76 -21.26 -30.10
C SER A 87 0.43 -20.37 -29.75
N PHE A 88 0.89 -19.54 -30.70
CA PHE A 88 2.08 -18.70 -30.55
C PHE A 88 1.76 -17.22 -30.85
N PRO A 89 1.31 -16.45 -29.83
CA PRO A 89 0.89 -15.06 -30.01
C PRO A 89 1.99 -14.13 -30.51
N GLU A 90 3.27 -14.47 -30.29
CA GLU A 90 4.42 -13.73 -30.79
C GLU A 90 4.63 -13.85 -32.31
N VAL A 91 3.98 -14.80 -32.98
CA VAL A 91 4.11 -14.99 -34.43
C VAL A 91 3.14 -14.06 -35.15
N ALA A 92 3.69 -13.11 -35.91
CA ALA A 92 2.91 -12.18 -36.74
C ALA A 92 2.42 -12.86 -38.01
N ARG A 93 3.26 -13.72 -38.60
CA ARG A 93 3.01 -14.27 -39.93
C ARG A 93 3.76 -15.59 -40.14
N ILE A 94 3.11 -16.53 -40.82
CA ILE A 94 3.74 -17.77 -41.30
C ILE A 94 3.48 -17.91 -42.79
N THR A 95 4.53 -18.15 -43.57
CA THR A 95 4.45 -18.31 -45.03
C THR A 95 5.15 -19.59 -45.45
N ILE A 96 4.49 -20.39 -46.31
CA ILE A 96 5.10 -21.53 -47.00
C ILE A 96 5.34 -21.12 -48.45
N ARG A 97 6.56 -21.29 -48.96
CA ARG A 97 6.94 -20.97 -50.34
C ARG A 97 7.56 -22.17 -51.06
N THR A 98 7.43 -22.21 -52.38
CA THR A 98 8.16 -23.19 -53.22
C THR A 98 9.66 -22.87 -53.25
N ALA A 99 10.47 -23.80 -53.79
CA ALA A 99 11.89 -23.56 -54.02
C ALA A 99 12.19 -22.38 -54.96
N GLU A 100 11.25 -21.99 -55.84
CA GLU A 100 11.36 -20.79 -56.67
C GLU A 100 10.90 -19.51 -55.94
N GLY A 101 10.54 -19.61 -54.65
CA GLY A 101 10.06 -18.50 -53.86
C GLY A 101 8.59 -18.15 -54.11
N ILE A 102 7.77 -19.01 -54.70
CA ILE A 102 6.35 -18.69 -54.91
C ILE A 102 5.57 -19.00 -53.61
N PRO A 103 4.87 -18.02 -53.00
CA PRO A 103 4.11 -18.27 -51.79
C PRO A 103 2.88 -19.14 -52.09
N ILE A 104 2.78 -20.27 -51.38
CA ILE A 104 1.72 -21.26 -51.50
C ILE A 104 0.59 -20.92 -50.52
N THR A 105 0.96 -20.74 -49.25
CA THR A 105 0.03 -20.41 -48.17
C THR A 105 0.66 -19.38 -47.27
N GLU A 106 -0.10 -18.35 -46.91
CA GLU A 106 0.30 -17.31 -45.99
C GLU A 106 -0.83 -17.06 -45.00
N VAL A 107 -0.49 -17.04 -43.72
CA VAL A 107 -1.38 -16.65 -42.63
C VAL A 107 -0.75 -15.49 -41.88
N GLU A 108 -1.56 -14.51 -41.53
CA GLU A 108 -1.12 -13.28 -40.86
C GLU A 108 -2.08 -12.91 -39.74
N ARG A 109 -1.52 -12.39 -38.65
CA ARG A 109 -2.26 -11.80 -37.54
C ARG A 109 -2.55 -10.34 -37.88
N ARG A 110 -3.83 -10.00 -38.00
CA ARG A 110 -4.28 -8.63 -38.25
C ARG A 110 -4.15 -7.77 -37.00
N LEU A 111 -4.22 -6.44 -37.19
CA LEU A 111 -4.16 -5.42 -36.13
C LEU A 111 -5.26 -5.55 -35.07
N ASP A 112 -6.38 -6.20 -35.40
CA ASP A 112 -7.47 -6.54 -34.48
C ASP A 112 -7.21 -7.84 -33.69
N GLY A 113 -6.03 -8.46 -33.87
CA GLY A 113 -5.61 -9.70 -33.23
C GLY A 113 -6.13 -10.97 -33.93
N ALA A 114 -7.02 -10.84 -34.91
CA ALA A 114 -7.58 -11.98 -35.64
C ALA A 114 -6.54 -12.56 -36.60
N VAL A 115 -6.42 -13.89 -36.61
CA VAL A 115 -5.57 -14.60 -37.57
C VAL A 115 -6.38 -14.88 -38.83
N GLY A 116 -5.83 -14.52 -39.99
CA GLY A 116 -6.50 -14.69 -41.27
C GLY A 116 -5.55 -15.22 -42.34
N ILE A 117 -6.13 -15.89 -43.33
CA ILE A 117 -5.43 -16.31 -44.52
C ILE A 117 -5.22 -15.08 -45.41
N VAL A 118 -3.99 -14.88 -45.89
CA VAL A 118 -3.66 -13.83 -46.85
C VAL A 118 -3.82 -14.41 -48.26
N PRO A 119 -4.66 -13.82 -49.13
CA PRO A 119 -4.86 -14.33 -50.48
C PRO A 119 -3.58 -14.17 -51.32
N THR A 120 -2.91 -15.28 -51.62
CA THR A 120 -1.71 -15.37 -52.44
C THR A 120 -2.06 -15.28 -53.93
N THR A 121 -2.11 -14.06 -54.48
CA THR A 121 -2.14 -13.84 -55.94
C THR A 121 -0.76 -13.45 -56.48
N ALA A 122 -0.42 -13.91 -57.68
CA ALA A 122 0.91 -13.71 -58.30
C ALA A 122 1.30 -12.22 -58.46
N GLN A 123 0.33 -11.30 -58.52
CA GLN A 123 0.56 -9.85 -58.58
C GLN A 123 0.85 -9.22 -57.21
N VAL A 124 0.42 -9.84 -56.11
CA VAL A 124 0.70 -9.40 -54.73
C VAL A 124 2.06 -9.93 -54.26
N ALA A 125 2.43 -11.15 -54.66
CA ALA A 125 3.72 -11.77 -54.32
C ALA A 125 4.95 -10.95 -54.77
N ALA A 126 4.91 -10.37 -55.98
CA ALA A 126 6.01 -9.58 -56.54
C ALA A 126 6.15 -8.17 -55.93
N ALA A 127 5.06 -7.60 -55.40
CA ALA A 127 5.06 -6.28 -54.76
C ALA A 127 5.47 -6.33 -53.28
N PHE A 128 5.25 -7.47 -52.60
CA PHE A 128 5.60 -7.67 -51.19
C PHE A 128 7.05 -8.12 -50.98
N ASP A 129 7.67 -8.82 -51.95
CA ASP A 129 8.99 -9.45 -51.83
C ASP A 129 10.16 -8.51 -51.53
N ALA A 130 10.09 -7.24 -51.90
CA ALA A 130 11.19 -6.29 -51.65
C ALA A 130 11.17 -5.67 -50.24
N ALA A 131 10.03 -5.67 -49.55
CA ALA A 131 9.85 -4.99 -48.26
C ALA A 131 9.83 -5.94 -47.06
N SER A 132 9.34 -7.17 -47.22
CA SER A 132 9.18 -8.14 -46.13
C SER A 132 10.43 -8.99 -45.86
N PHE A 133 11.32 -9.18 -46.85
CA PHE A 133 12.55 -9.96 -46.69
C PHE A 133 13.71 -9.24 -46.01
N ALA A 134 13.61 -7.91 -45.88
CA ALA A 134 14.56 -7.07 -45.13
C ALA A 134 14.07 -6.77 -43.69
N ALA A 135 12.93 -7.31 -43.29
CA ALA A 135 12.37 -7.09 -41.96
C ALA A 135 13.14 -7.95 -40.92
N ASP A 136 13.84 -7.25 -40.03
CA ASP A 136 14.44 -7.76 -38.80
C ASP A 136 13.41 -8.63 -38.05
N GLY A 137 13.77 -9.87 -37.67
CA GLY A 137 12.85 -10.82 -36.99
C GLY A 137 12.17 -11.90 -37.85
N THR A 138 12.64 -12.16 -39.08
CA THR A 138 12.15 -13.26 -39.94
C THR A 138 13.08 -14.49 -39.89
N PHE A 139 12.56 -15.64 -39.49
CA PHE A 139 13.26 -16.92 -39.44
C PHE A 139 12.90 -17.80 -40.64
N ARG A 140 13.90 -18.43 -41.26
CA ARG A 140 13.74 -19.26 -42.46
C ARG A 140 14.10 -20.71 -42.19
N PHE A 141 13.26 -21.62 -42.67
CA PHE A 141 13.44 -23.05 -42.51
C PHE A 141 13.26 -23.74 -43.86
N ALA A 142 14.34 -24.34 -44.38
CA ALA A 142 14.30 -25.08 -45.65
C ALA A 142 13.50 -26.37 -45.49
N ILE A 143 12.54 -26.62 -46.38
CA ILE A 143 11.77 -27.86 -46.47
C ILE A 143 12.50 -28.78 -47.47
N LEU A 144 12.88 -29.97 -47.02
CA LEU A 144 13.58 -30.94 -47.86
C LEU A 144 12.66 -32.10 -48.24
N SER A 145 12.70 -32.50 -49.52
CA SER A 145 12.13 -33.78 -49.97
C SER A 145 13.29 -34.65 -50.47
N GLY A 146 13.60 -35.71 -49.72
CA GLY A 146 14.83 -36.47 -49.91
C GLY A 146 16.06 -35.58 -49.70
N ASN A 147 16.85 -35.38 -50.77
CA ASN A 147 18.07 -34.55 -50.76
C ASN A 147 17.92 -33.26 -51.59
N SER A 148 16.69 -32.87 -51.91
CA SER A 148 16.37 -31.69 -52.74
C SER A 148 15.51 -30.68 -51.97
N LEU A 149 15.74 -29.40 -52.23
CA LEU A 149 14.96 -28.30 -51.65
C LEU A 149 13.57 -28.29 -52.30
N ALA A 150 12.54 -28.57 -51.50
CA ALA A 150 11.14 -28.54 -51.95
C ALA A 150 10.51 -27.15 -51.77
N GLY A 151 10.95 -26.40 -50.75
CA GLY A 151 10.42 -25.09 -50.41
C GLY A 151 11.02 -24.52 -49.15
N GLU A 152 10.41 -23.47 -48.61
CA GLU A 152 10.79 -22.86 -47.33
C GLU A 152 9.56 -22.48 -46.49
N VAL A 153 9.73 -22.53 -45.17
CA VAL A 153 8.82 -21.93 -44.19
C VAL A 153 9.47 -20.66 -43.67
N LEU A 154 8.73 -19.56 -43.73
CA LEU A 154 9.10 -18.28 -43.16
C LEU A 154 8.22 -18.02 -41.95
N ILE A 155 8.84 -17.67 -40.82
CA ILE A 155 8.15 -17.23 -39.61
C ILE A 155 8.61 -15.82 -39.30
N ASN A 156 7.67 -14.88 -39.25
CA ASN A 156 7.92 -13.51 -38.84
C ASN A 156 7.37 -13.29 -37.43
N VAL A 157 8.21 -12.76 -36.54
CA VAL A 157 7.86 -12.44 -35.16
C VAL A 157 7.34 -11.01 -35.07
N ASP A 158 6.25 -10.79 -34.33
CA ASP A 158 5.71 -9.46 -34.09
C ASP A 158 6.64 -8.68 -33.15
N ARG A 159 7.35 -7.71 -33.72
CA ARG A 159 8.22 -6.81 -32.97
C ARG A 159 7.45 -5.97 -31.95
N ALA A 160 6.22 -5.55 -32.27
CA ALA A 160 5.42 -4.74 -31.35
C ALA A 160 5.01 -5.55 -30.11
N TYR A 161 4.69 -6.83 -30.30
CA TYR A 161 4.42 -7.76 -29.20
C TYR A 161 5.64 -7.93 -28.28
N VAL A 162 6.83 -8.13 -28.86
CA VAL A 162 8.09 -8.27 -28.09
C VAL A 162 8.42 -6.96 -27.35
N GLU A 163 8.29 -5.81 -28.01
CA GLU A 163 8.52 -4.50 -27.40
C GLU A 163 7.53 -4.23 -26.25
N GLN A 164 6.25 -4.59 -26.42
CA GLN A 164 5.24 -4.46 -25.38
C GLN A 164 5.56 -5.35 -24.17
N GLN A 165 5.92 -6.62 -24.40
CA GLN A 165 6.33 -7.54 -23.35
C GLN A 165 7.57 -7.02 -22.60
N PHE A 166 8.50 -6.38 -23.32
CA PHE A 166 9.67 -5.74 -22.72
C PHE A 166 9.28 -4.55 -21.81
N VAL A 167 8.43 -3.66 -22.32
CA VAL A 167 7.91 -2.52 -21.54
C VAL A 167 7.20 -3.00 -20.29
N ASP A 168 6.45 -4.08 -20.37
CA ASP A 168 5.75 -4.66 -19.22
C ASP A 168 6.69 -5.18 -18.15
N VAL A 169 7.72 -5.92 -18.55
CA VAL A 169 8.74 -6.41 -17.60
C VAL A 169 9.49 -5.23 -16.98
N PHE A 170 9.84 -4.22 -17.78
CA PHE A 170 10.50 -3.01 -17.28
C PHE A 170 9.64 -2.27 -16.24
N LEU A 171 8.35 -2.10 -16.51
CA LEU A 171 7.42 -1.46 -15.59
C LEU A 171 7.20 -2.30 -14.32
N ASP A 172 7.14 -3.63 -14.41
CA ASP A 172 7.10 -4.52 -13.24
C ASP A 172 8.36 -4.35 -12.37
N VAL A 173 9.54 -4.33 -13.00
CA VAL A 173 10.82 -4.11 -12.30
C VAL A 173 10.84 -2.76 -11.61
N LEU A 174 10.32 -1.70 -12.24
CA LEU A 174 10.20 -0.37 -11.64
C LEU A 174 9.29 -0.38 -10.40
N VAL A 175 8.14 -1.06 -10.48
CA VAL A 175 7.22 -1.23 -9.33
C VAL A 175 7.94 -1.94 -8.18
N VAL A 176 8.61 -3.06 -8.46
CA VAL A 176 9.36 -3.83 -7.46
C VAL A 176 10.46 -2.98 -6.82
N ILE A 177 11.22 -2.24 -7.62
CA ILE A 177 12.25 -1.29 -7.15
C ILE A 177 11.67 -0.29 -6.15
N LEU A 178 10.54 0.31 -6.48
CA LEU A 178 9.93 1.34 -5.66
C LEU A 178 9.38 0.77 -4.33
N VAL A 179 8.80 -0.43 -4.37
CA VAL A 179 8.36 -1.12 -3.16
C VAL A 179 9.53 -1.57 -2.29
N VAL A 180 10.58 -2.14 -2.89
CA VAL A 180 11.80 -2.52 -2.18
C VAL A 180 12.43 -1.29 -1.53
N LEU A 181 12.49 -0.15 -2.22
CA LEU A 181 13.01 1.10 -1.66
C LEU A 181 12.25 1.53 -0.39
N LEU A 182 10.92 1.51 -0.43
CA LEU A 182 10.10 1.88 0.73
C LEU A 182 10.21 0.87 1.87
N LEU A 183 10.21 -0.43 1.57
CA LEU A 183 10.40 -1.48 2.57
C LEU A 183 11.80 -1.38 3.20
N SER A 184 12.85 -1.19 2.39
CA SER A 184 14.21 -0.99 2.87
C SER A 184 14.32 0.26 3.74
N PHE A 185 13.62 1.34 3.41
CA PHE A 185 13.57 2.54 4.23
C PHE A 185 12.92 2.28 5.60
N GLU A 186 11.81 1.54 5.68
CA GLU A 186 11.19 1.18 6.97
C GLU A 186 12.05 0.21 7.78
N ILE A 187 12.68 -0.78 7.14
CA ILE A 187 13.64 -1.69 7.79
C ILE A 187 14.83 -0.90 8.33
N MET A 188 15.36 0.06 7.57
CA MET A 188 16.47 0.92 7.96
C MET A 188 16.10 1.77 9.18
N ILE A 189 14.94 2.44 9.18
CA ILE A 189 14.47 3.22 10.35
C ILE A 189 14.36 2.32 11.58
N ALA A 190 13.76 1.14 11.43
CA ALA A 190 13.64 0.16 12.51
C ALA A 190 15.02 -0.30 13.04
N ALA A 191 15.96 -0.57 12.13
CA ALA A 191 17.30 -1.02 12.46
C ALA A 191 18.11 0.08 13.18
N VAL A 192 18.08 1.32 12.69
CA VAL A 192 18.76 2.46 13.32
C VAL A 192 18.17 2.76 14.69
N ALA A 193 16.84 2.76 14.81
CA ALA A 193 16.18 3.02 16.08
C ALA A 193 16.55 1.96 17.14
N LYS A 194 16.56 0.69 16.76
CA LYS A 194 16.87 -0.43 17.67
C LYS A 194 18.35 -0.55 18.00
N SER A 195 19.24 -0.34 17.02
CA SER A 195 20.68 -0.58 17.19
C SER A 195 21.45 0.63 17.74
N LEU A 196 20.95 1.85 17.51
CA LEU A 196 21.65 3.09 17.83
C LEU A 196 20.81 4.05 18.67
N SER A 197 19.65 4.50 18.18
CA SER A 197 18.90 5.58 18.82
C SER A 197 18.45 5.21 20.24
N LYS A 198 17.80 4.05 20.41
CA LYS A 198 17.32 3.60 21.72
C LYS A 198 18.47 3.31 22.70
N PRO A 199 19.51 2.54 22.36
CA PRO A 199 20.64 2.35 23.28
C PRO A 199 21.30 3.66 23.72
N LEU A 200 21.48 4.62 22.82
CA LEU A 200 22.05 5.93 23.15
C LEU A 200 21.13 6.76 24.05
N ASP A 201 19.85 6.87 23.69
CA ASP A 201 18.89 7.63 24.50
C ASP A 201 18.72 7.00 25.88
N GLY A 202 18.78 5.67 25.98
CA GLY A 202 18.85 4.94 27.23
C GLY A 202 20.06 5.29 28.07
N LEU A 203 21.25 5.22 27.47
CA LEU A 203 22.49 5.57 28.15
C LEU A 203 22.47 7.01 28.68
N TYR A 204 21.99 7.97 27.88
CA TYR A 204 21.87 9.35 28.33
C TYR A 204 20.86 9.51 29.47
N GLN A 205 19.69 8.88 29.38
CA GLN A 205 18.68 8.94 30.44
C GLN A 205 19.18 8.35 31.76
N ILE A 206 19.90 7.21 31.73
CA ILE A 206 20.44 6.62 32.96
C ILE A 206 21.59 7.47 33.54
N LEU A 207 22.44 8.05 32.68
CA LEU A 207 23.51 8.95 33.11
C LEU A 207 22.96 10.21 33.77
N GLU A 208 21.96 10.86 33.17
CA GLU A 208 21.35 12.08 33.70
C GLU A 208 20.66 11.84 35.05
N ARG A 209 19.92 10.73 35.17
CA ARG A 209 19.30 10.32 36.44
C ARG A 209 20.33 10.02 37.51
N GLN A 210 21.35 9.21 37.21
CA GLN A 210 22.37 8.87 38.20
C GLN A 210 23.24 10.08 38.59
N ALA A 211 23.51 11.00 37.66
CA ALA A 211 24.21 12.25 37.94
C ALA A 211 23.45 13.16 38.93
N THR A 212 22.11 13.11 38.92
CA THR A 212 21.26 13.80 39.90
C THR A 212 21.04 12.99 41.19
N GLY A 213 21.69 11.83 41.33
CA GLY A 213 21.57 10.93 42.47
C GLY A 213 20.36 10.00 42.42
N ASP A 214 19.61 9.95 41.33
CA ASP A 214 18.44 9.08 41.20
C ASP A 214 18.82 7.70 40.64
N PHE A 215 18.84 6.69 41.51
CA PHE A 215 19.13 5.29 41.15
C PHE A 215 17.88 4.41 41.03
N SER A 216 16.69 5.00 41.03
CA SER A 216 15.41 4.27 41.14
C SER A 216 15.09 3.34 39.95
N HIS A 217 15.83 3.41 38.85
CA HIS A 217 15.52 2.64 37.64
C HIS A 217 16.77 2.01 37.03
N ARG A 218 16.57 0.87 36.37
CA ARG A 218 17.54 0.25 35.46
C ARG A 218 16.99 0.23 34.04
N ILE A 219 17.84 0.05 33.05
CA ILE A 219 17.39 -0.06 31.64
C ILE A 219 17.71 -1.46 31.13
N ARG A 220 16.76 -2.06 30.41
CA ARG A 220 16.97 -3.33 29.72
C ARG A 220 17.19 -3.07 28.24
N LEU A 221 18.45 -3.11 27.82
CA LEU A 221 18.84 -3.11 26.43
C LEU A 221 19.27 -4.53 26.01
N GLY A 222 19.42 -4.79 24.70
CA GLY A 222 19.90 -6.08 24.20
C GLY A 222 21.32 -6.41 24.67
N THR A 223 21.93 -7.52 24.24
CA THR A 223 23.28 -7.91 24.71
C THR A 223 24.42 -7.51 23.78
N ARG A 224 24.14 -6.81 22.67
CA ARG A 224 25.14 -6.52 21.62
C ARG A 224 25.41 -5.01 21.52
N GLY A 225 26.69 -4.64 21.51
CA GLY A 225 27.17 -3.26 21.29
C GLY A 225 27.83 -2.60 22.51
N VAL A 226 28.82 -1.74 22.26
CA VAL A 226 29.59 -1.02 23.30
C VAL A 226 28.70 -0.08 24.13
N ILE A 227 27.80 0.66 23.46
CA ILE A 227 26.81 1.55 24.11
C ILE A 227 25.94 0.77 25.07
N THR A 228 25.50 -0.41 24.63
CA THR A 228 24.65 -1.29 25.42
C THR A 228 25.37 -1.81 26.65
N GLN A 229 26.63 -2.26 26.51
CA GLN A 229 27.45 -2.69 27.63
C GLN A 229 27.67 -1.56 28.65
N ALA A 230 27.90 -0.33 28.18
CA ALA A 230 28.01 0.83 29.05
C ALA A 230 26.71 1.05 29.85
N ALA A 231 25.55 1.04 29.18
CA ALA A 231 24.26 1.20 29.83
C ALA A 231 23.92 0.06 30.81
N THR A 232 24.32 -1.18 30.50
CA THR A 232 24.20 -2.32 31.41
C THR A 232 25.05 -2.11 32.66
N ARG A 233 26.30 -1.63 32.55
CA ARG A 233 27.14 -1.34 33.72
C ARG A 233 26.51 -0.31 34.66
N PHE A 234 25.92 0.76 34.13
CA PHE A 234 25.20 1.74 34.95
C PHE A 234 23.95 1.13 35.60
N SER A 235 23.26 0.24 34.91
CA SER A 235 22.13 -0.51 35.46
C SER A 235 22.56 -1.47 36.58
N ASP A 236 23.68 -2.18 36.40
CA ASP A 236 24.26 -3.07 37.40
C ASP A 236 24.71 -2.31 38.64
N HIS A 237 25.26 -1.10 38.46
CA HIS A 237 25.60 -0.22 39.58
C HIS A 237 24.36 0.19 40.40
N ALA A 238 23.25 0.52 39.74
CA ALA A 238 21.99 0.82 40.44
C ALA A 238 21.45 -0.41 41.21
N ILE A 239 21.57 -1.61 40.63
CA ILE A 239 21.19 -2.88 41.28
C ILE A 239 22.08 -3.15 42.50
N ASP A 240 23.40 -3.01 42.37
CA ASP A 240 24.35 -3.20 43.46
C ASP A 240 24.05 -2.24 44.62
N LEU A 241 23.75 -0.99 44.31
CA LEU A 241 23.42 0.02 45.32
C LEU A 241 22.10 -0.32 46.07
N HIS A 242 21.09 -0.81 45.36
CA HIS A 242 19.85 -1.32 45.97
C HIS A 242 20.11 -2.54 46.85
N ASN A 243 20.92 -3.50 46.40
CA ASN A 243 21.24 -4.70 47.17
C ASN A 243 22.00 -4.36 48.46
N ARG A 244 22.96 -3.43 48.39
CA ARG A 244 23.69 -2.94 49.57
C ARG A 244 22.77 -2.24 50.55
N TYR A 245 21.88 -1.38 50.06
CA TYR A 245 20.87 -0.71 50.87
C TYR A 245 19.91 -1.70 51.55
N ALA A 246 19.40 -2.68 50.79
CA ALA A 246 18.54 -3.74 51.31
C ALA A 246 19.24 -4.55 52.42
N ALA A 247 20.49 -4.95 52.20
CA ALA A 247 21.29 -5.68 53.19
C ALA A 247 21.53 -4.86 54.47
N LEU A 248 21.82 -3.57 54.34
CA LEU A 248 21.96 -2.67 55.50
C LEU A 248 20.66 -2.51 56.27
N ARG A 249 19.52 -2.37 55.58
CA ARG A 249 18.21 -2.24 56.21
C ARG A 249 17.81 -3.51 56.97
N LEU A 250 18.07 -4.68 56.39
CA LEU A 250 17.85 -5.97 57.06
C LEU A 250 18.69 -6.12 58.34
N ARG A 251 19.96 -5.70 58.30
CA ARG A 251 20.84 -5.72 59.49
C ARG A 251 20.34 -4.76 60.56
N ALA A 252 19.97 -3.53 60.19
CA ALA A 252 19.44 -2.53 61.12
C ALA A 252 18.11 -2.98 61.78
N MET A 253 17.24 -3.68 61.03
CA MET A 253 16.00 -4.25 61.58
C MET A 253 16.25 -5.40 62.57
N SER A 254 17.35 -6.14 62.43
CA SER A 254 17.69 -7.26 63.34
C SER A 254 18.28 -6.79 64.69
N SER A 255 18.83 -5.59 64.75
CA SER A 255 19.30 -4.93 65.98
C SER A 255 18.14 -4.19 66.68
N LEU A 256 17.26 -4.96 67.30
CA LEU A 256 15.90 -4.53 67.66
C LEU A 256 15.74 -3.44 68.75
N HIS A 257 16.76 -2.85 69.38
CA HIS A 257 16.50 -1.99 70.56
C HIS A 257 17.35 -0.72 70.81
N GLU A 258 18.37 -0.35 70.01
CA GLU A 258 19.29 0.73 70.47
C GLU A 258 19.58 1.92 69.53
N ASN A 259 19.11 1.98 68.27
CA ASN A 259 19.49 3.11 67.39
C ASN A 259 18.40 3.57 66.40
N SER A 260 17.33 4.19 66.90
CA SER A 260 16.34 4.90 66.04
C SER A 260 16.99 5.91 65.11
N GLN A 261 18.07 6.57 65.57
CA GLN A 261 18.83 7.54 64.79
C GLN A 261 19.54 6.92 63.57
N GLN A 262 19.92 5.63 63.61
CA GLN A 262 20.56 4.96 62.47
C GLN A 262 19.53 4.58 61.40
N ASP A 263 18.34 4.13 61.80
CA ASP A 263 17.26 3.81 60.87
C ASP A 263 16.76 5.08 60.15
N ASP A 264 16.62 6.19 60.88
CA ASP A 264 16.25 7.49 60.28
C ASP A 264 17.28 7.98 59.25
N ARG A 265 18.58 7.85 59.55
CA ARG A 265 19.66 8.18 58.60
C ARG A 265 19.65 7.27 57.38
N LEU A 266 19.39 5.98 57.56
CA LEU A 266 19.31 5.03 56.45
C LEU A 266 18.10 5.33 55.56
N ALA A 267 16.94 5.61 56.17
CA ALA A 267 15.74 6.05 55.46
C ALA A 267 15.96 7.36 54.69
N ASP A 268 16.73 8.30 55.25
CA ASP A 268 17.11 9.54 54.58
C ASP A 268 17.97 9.28 53.32
N ILE A 269 18.98 8.41 53.43
CA ILE A 269 19.78 7.95 52.28
C ILE A 269 18.89 7.30 51.22
N GLY A 270 17.97 6.43 51.65
CA GLY A 270 17.00 5.77 50.79
C GLY A 270 16.12 6.77 50.03
N ARG A 271 15.64 7.83 50.69
CA ARG A 271 14.86 8.90 50.05
C ARG A 271 15.71 9.74 49.10
N ARG A 272 16.91 10.14 49.52
CA ARG A 272 17.81 11.00 48.74
C ARG A 272 18.25 10.36 47.42
N TYR A 273 18.59 9.07 47.46
CA TYR A 273 19.08 8.34 46.29
C TYR A 273 18.03 7.43 45.62
N ARG A 274 16.79 7.49 46.14
CA ARG A 274 15.65 6.66 45.74
C ARG A 274 15.94 5.16 45.74
N LEU A 275 16.60 4.69 46.79
CA LEU A 275 16.93 3.29 46.99
C LEU A 275 15.80 2.57 47.72
N THR A 276 15.48 1.38 47.23
CA THR A 276 14.46 0.51 47.83
C THR A 276 15.03 -0.86 48.17
N VAL A 277 14.29 -1.65 48.96
CA VAL A 277 14.65 -3.03 49.31
C VAL A 277 14.37 -3.97 48.13
N ALA A 278 13.47 -3.57 47.23
CA ALA A 278 13.20 -4.27 46.00
C ALA A 278 14.24 -3.88 44.93
N PRO A 279 14.53 -4.77 43.96
CA PRO A 279 15.36 -4.40 42.83
C PRO A 279 14.72 -3.26 42.02
N PRO A 280 15.51 -2.34 41.45
CA PRO A 280 14.96 -1.20 40.73
C PRO A 280 14.17 -1.68 39.50
N PRO A 281 12.98 -1.11 39.22
CA PRO A 281 12.20 -1.44 38.04
C PRO A 281 12.95 -1.14 36.74
N VAL A 282 12.58 -1.87 35.68
CA VAL A 282 13.12 -1.64 34.33
C VAL A 282 12.37 -0.48 33.69
N ALA A 283 13.07 0.60 33.37
CA ALA A 283 12.59 1.61 32.46
C ALA A 283 12.75 1.11 31.01
N GLU A 284 11.63 0.85 30.33
CA GLU A 284 11.63 0.55 28.90
C GLU A 284 11.68 1.83 28.07
N LEU A 285 12.57 1.86 27.07
CA LEU A 285 12.68 2.96 26.11
C LEU A 285 11.67 2.72 25.00
N ARG A 286 10.55 3.41 25.11
CA ARG A 286 9.41 3.31 24.20
C ARG A 286 9.50 4.40 23.14
N ASP A 287 9.22 4.02 21.90
CA ASP A 287 9.16 4.97 20.80
C ASP A 287 8.05 4.57 19.83
N ALA A 288 7.33 5.55 19.30
CA ALA A 288 6.35 5.34 18.24
C ALA A 288 6.98 4.70 16.98
N VAL A 289 8.32 4.74 16.84
CA VAL A 289 9.05 4.02 15.79
C VAL A 289 8.86 2.49 15.86
N ASP A 290 8.60 1.91 17.03
CA ASP A 290 8.52 0.46 17.22
C ASP A 290 7.38 -0.21 16.45
N MET A 291 6.28 0.51 16.25
CA MET A 291 5.12 -0.01 15.51
C MET A 291 5.25 0.16 13.99
N ARG A 292 6.21 0.96 13.49
CA ARG A 292 6.25 1.37 12.08
C ARG A 292 6.39 0.19 11.13
N LEU A 293 7.45 -0.61 11.29
CA LEU A 293 7.70 -1.76 10.41
C LEU A 293 6.58 -2.81 10.50
N PRO A 294 6.10 -3.23 11.69
CA PRO A 294 4.93 -4.11 11.78
C PRO A 294 3.70 -3.55 11.07
N LEU A 295 3.37 -2.28 11.29
CA LEU A 295 2.22 -1.62 10.67
C LEU A 295 2.38 -1.49 9.15
N PHE A 296 3.59 -1.20 8.66
CA PHE A 296 3.90 -1.14 7.23
C PHE A 296 3.65 -2.48 6.54
N LEU A 297 4.18 -3.57 7.12
CA LEU A 297 4.01 -4.92 6.58
C LEU A 297 2.55 -5.36 6.61
N PHE A 298 1.84 -5.05 7.70
CA PHE A 298 0.42 -5.29 7.84
C PHE A 298 -0.39 -4.56 6.75
N ALA A 299 -0.17 -3.25 6.61
CA ALA A 299 -0.84 -2.44 5.61
C ALA A 299 -0.49 -2.90 4.18
N THR A 300 0.76 -3.28 3.92
CA THR A 300 1.16 -3.82 2.61
C THR A 300 0.41 -5.10 2.28
N GLY A 301 0.36 -6.06 3.22
CA GLY A 301 -0.31 -7.34 3.01
C GLY A 301 -1.82 -7.22 2.80
N GLU A 302 -2.50 -6.39 3.60
CA GLU A 302 -3.95 -6.21 3.48
C GLU A 302 -4.35 -5.53 2.17
N GLU A 303 -3.50 -4.64 1.68
CA GLU A 303 -3.81 -3.76 0.56
C GLU A 303 -3.39 -4.33 -0.81
N LEU A 304 -2.87 -5.57 -0.84
CA LEU A 304 -2.54 -6.29 -2.08
C LEU A 304 -3.74 -6.42 -3.01
N SER A 305 -4.93 -6.67 -2.45
CA SER A 305 -6.11 -7.03 -3.24
C SER A 305 -6.81 -5.86 -3.92
N LYS A 306 -6.48 -4.60 -3.58
CA LYS A 306 -7.20 -3.41 -4.07
C LYS A 306 -7.26 -3.29 -5.59
N SER A 307 -6.20 -3.67 -6.30
CA SER A 307 -6.10 -3.51 -7.74
C SER A 307 -6.91 -4.52 -8.54
N PHE A 308 -7.29 -5.65 -7.96
CA PHE A 308 -7.94 -6.75 -8.68
C PHE A 308 -9.20 -7.30 -8.00
N LEU A 309 -9.48 -6.95 -6.74
CA LEU A 309 -10.64 -7.48 -6.01
C LEU A 309 -11.97 -7.22 -6.72
N PRO A 310 -12.27 -6.01 -7.26
CA PRO A 310 -13.52 -5.80 -8.01
C PRO A 310 -13.64 -6.73 -9.22
N LEU A 311 -12.52 -7.01 -9.91
CA LEU A 311 -12.48 -7.90 -11.07
C LEU A 311 -12.76 -9.35 -10.66
N LEU A 312 -12.17 -9.78 -9.55
CA LEU A 312 -12.34 -11.12 -9.01
C LEU A 312 -13.80 -11.39 -8.61
N VAL A 313 -14.43 -10.41 -7.95
CA VAL A 313 -15.85 -10.49 -7.55
C VAL A 313 -16.76 -10.47 -8.77
N ARG A 314 -16.43 -9.70 -9.82
CA ARG A 314 -17.18 -9.66 -11.08
C ARG A 314 -17.25 -11.03 -11.76
N SER A 315 -16.18 -11.82 -11.66
CA SER A 315 -16.10 -13.18 -12.21
C SER A 315 -16.59 -14.29 -11.26
N ALA A 316 -16.95 -13.96 -10.01
CA ALA A 316 -17.30 -14.95 -9.00
C ALA A 316 -18.74 -15.47 -9.18
N ALA A 317 -19.00 -16.68 -8.68
CA ALA A 317 -20.36 -17.22 -8.63
C ALA A 317 -21.25 -16.37 -7.70
N THR A 318 -22.52 -16.19 -8.06
CA THR A 318 -23.48 -15.45 -7.24
C THR A 318 -24.76 -16.25 -7.01
N ASP A 319 -25.09 -16.45 -5.74
CA ASP A 319 -26.40 -16.95 -5.31
C ASP A 319 -27.38 -15.79 -5.02
N ILE A 320 -26.89 -14.54 -5.12
CA ILE A 320 -27.65 -13.33 -4.84
C ILE A 320 -28.22 -12.80 -6.16
N THR A 321 -29.50 -13.06 -6.41
CA THR A 321 -30.18 -12.72 -7.67
C THR A 321 -30.98 -11.41 -7.61
N TRP A 322 -31.20 -10.85 -6.42
CA TRP A 322 -32.02 -9.65 -6.22
C TRP A 322 -31.23 -8.33 -6.29
N LEU A 323 -29.91 -8.40 -6.48
CA LEU A 323 -29.01 -7.25 -6.62
C LEU A 323 -28.35 -7.26 -7.99
N ASP A 324 -28.22 -6.07 -8.59
CA ASP A 324 -27.48 -5.90 -9.84
C ASP A 324 -25.99 -6.21 -9.64
N GLN A 325 -25.36 -6.72 -10.71
CA GLN A 325 -23.97 -7.17 -10.70
C GLN A 325 -23.01 -6.07 -10.24
N ASP A 326 -23.21 -4.82 -10.67
CA ASP A 326 -22.37 -3.68 -10.28
C ASP A 326 -22.44 -3.41 -8.78
N VAL A 327 -23.61 -3.56 -8.16
CA VAL A 327 -23.77 -3.42 -6.71
C VAL A 327 -23.09 -4.58 -5.98
N LEU A 328 -23.24 -5.82 -6.49
CA LEU A 328 -22.57 -7.00 -5.92
C LEU A 328 -21.05 -6.86 -5.89
N ILE A 329 -20.44 -6.31 -6.96
CA ILE A 329 -18.99 -6.07 -7.02
C ILE A 329 -18.53 -5.11 -5.91
N SER A 330 -19.35 -4.11 -5.56
CA SER A 330 -19.02 -3.13 -4.52
C SER A 330 -19.23 -3.67 -3.08
N LEU A 331 -20.01 -4.74 -2.92
CA LEU A 331 -20.49 -5.21 -1.62
C LEU A 331 -19.36 -5.62 -0.65
N PRO A 332 -18.30 -6.34 -1.06
CA PRO A 332 -17.20 -6.67 -0.15
C PRO A 332 -16.47 -5.42 0.38
N LEU A 333 -16.34 -4.37 -0.44
CA LEU A 333 -15.74 -3.09 -0.03
C LEU A 333 -16.64 -2.36 0.97
N ILE A 334 -17.96 -2.37 0.75
CA ILE A 334 -18.95 -1.80 1.66
C ILE A 334 -18.91 -2.52 3.01
N VAL A 335 -18.97 -3.86 3.02
CA VAL A 335 -18.97 -4.64 4.26
C VAL A 335 -17.67 -4.49 5.05
N TYR A 336 -16.53 -4.39 4.36
CA TYR A 336 -15.25 -4.02 4.98
C TYR A 336 -15.32 -2.67 5.71
N LEU A 337 -15.89 -1.64 5.06
CA LEU A 337 -16.07 -0.31 5.65
C LEU A 337 -17.09 -0.29 6.80
N LEU A 338 -18.17 -1.06 6.69
CA LEU A 338 -19.17 -1.21 7.76
C LEU A 338 -18.56 -1.87 8.99
N ALA A 339 -17.77 -2.94 8.81
CA ALA A 339 -17.03 -3.58 9.89
C ALA A 339 -16.10 -2.57 10.58
N LEU A 340 -15.39 -1.74 9.79
CA LEU A 340 -14.57 -0.64 10.32
C LEU A 340 -15.38 0.36 11.15
N ILE A 341 -16.55 0.79 10.69
CA ILE A 341 -17.40 1.76 11.41
C ILE A 341 -17.89 1.16 12.73
N VAL A 342 -18.41 -0.06 12.70
CA VAL A 342 -19.03 -0.71 13.85
C VAL A 342 -18.01 -1.13 14.91
N LEU A 343 -16.84 -1.63 14.50
CA LEU A 343 -15.85 -2.19 15.42
C LEU A 343 -14.81 -1.17 15.91
N SER A 344 -14.68 -0.01 15.27
CA SER A 344 -13.74 1.02 15.73
C SER A 344 -14.02 1.54 17.15
N PRO A 345 -15.28 1.79 17.56
CA PRO A 345 -15.59 2.11 18.95
C PRO A 345 -15.16 1.04 19.95
N LEU A 346 -15.37 -0.24 19.59
CA LEU A 346 -15.08 -1.40 20.44
C LEU A 346 -13.57 -1.62 20.59
N ALA A 347 -12.82 -1.39 19.51
CA ALA A 347 -11.36 -1.46 19.51
C ALA A 347 -10.70 -0.49 20.50
N GLY A 348 -11.27 0.71 20.67
CA GLY A 348 -10.80 1.69 21.66
C GLY A 348 -10.88 1.15 23.09
N GLY A 349 -12.05 0.62 23.48
CA GLY A 349 -12.23 0.03 24.81
C GLY A 349 -11.37 -1.22 25.06
N LEU A 350 -11.06 -1.99 24.00
CA LEU A 350 -10.15 -3.13 24.13
C LEU A 350 -8.69 -2.70 24.34
N ALA A 351 -8.28 -1.60 23.69
CA ALA A 351 -6.96 -0.98 23.84
C ALA A 351 -6.79 -0.23 25.18
N GLU A 352 -7.89 0.13 25.85
CA GLU A 352 -7.85 0.61 27.25
C GLU A 352 -7.56 -0.53 28.22
N ARG A 353 -8.19 -1.71 28.01
CA ARG A 353 -8.06 -2.87 28.93
C ARG A 353 -6.81 -3.71 28.71
N HIS A 354 -6.31 -3.77 27.47
CA HIS A 354 -5.16 -4.57 27.09
C HIS A 354 -4.05 -3.71 26.49
N THR A 355 -2.81 -4.19 26.53
CA THR A 355 -1.69 -3.47 25.91
C THR A 355 -1.86 -3.44 24.40
N ALA A 356 -1.46 -2.33 23.78
CA ALA A 356 -1.67 -2.11 22.35
C ALA A 356 -1.02 -3.21 21.50
N ARG A 357 0.16 -3.71 21.90
CA ARG A 357 0.78 -4.90 21.29
C ARG A 357 -0.14 -6.13 21.28
N LYS A 358 -0.79 -6.45 22.41
CA LYS A 358 -1.68 -7.62 22.49
C LYS A 358 -2.89 -7.46 21.57
N VAL A 359 -3.49 -6.26 21.55
CA VAL A 359 -4.62 -5.96 20.66
C VAL A 359 -4.21 -6.05 19.19
N PHE A 360 -3.05 -5.50 18.82
CA PHE A 360 -2.53 -5.58 17.45
C PHE A 360 -2.29 -7.04 17.01
N LEU A 361 -1.65 -7.85 17.86
CA LEU A 361 -1.41 -9.28 17.58
C LEU A 361 -2.71 -10.08 17.48
N ALA A 362 -3.69 -9.81 18.35
CA ALA A 362 -4.99 -10.43 18.28
C ALA A 362 -5.74 -10.04 16.99
N ALA A 363 -5.57 -8.81 16.52
CA ALA A 363 -6.17 -8.32 15.29
C ALA A 363 -5.58 -8.96 14.02
N LEU A 364 -4.29 -9.32 14.03
CA LEU A 364 -3.62 -9.96 12.91
C LEU A 364 -4.14 -11.38 12.63
N LEU A 365 -4.66 -12.09 13.64
CA LEU A 365 -5.21 -13.44 13.49
C LEU A 365 -6.41 -13.49 12.52
N PRO A 366 -7.52 -12.75 12.75
CA PRO A 366 -8.65 -12.77 11.82
C PRO A 366 -8.26 -12.22 10.43
N VAL A 367 -7.32 -11.28 10.32
CA VAL A 367 -6.84 -10.81 9.00
C VAL A 367 -6.05 -11.89 8.26
N GLY A 368 -5.18 -12.64 8.94
CA GLY A 368 -4.47 -13.76 8.33
C GLY A 368 -5.44 -14.84 7.86
N ILE A 369 -6.41 -15.19 8.71
CA ILE A 369 -7.47 -16.16 8.36
C ILE A 369 -8.30 -15.66 7.18
N SER A 370 -8.67 -14.38 7.14
CA SER A 370 -9.44 -13.84 6.02
C SER A 370 -8.69 -13.90 4.70
N HIS A 371 -7.37 -13.68 4.69
CA HIS A 371 -6.56 -13.82 3.47
C HIS A 371 -6.47 -15.27 3.00
N ILE A 372 -6.32 -16.22 3.92
CA ILE A 372 -6.38 -17.65 3.57
C ILE A 372 -7.77 -18.00 3.02
N GLY A 373 -8.85 -17.51 3.65
CA GLY A 373 -10.22 -17.69 3.18
C GLY A 373 -10.47 -17.10 1.79
N LEU A 374 -9.98 -15.87 1.53
CA LEU A 374 -10.06 -15.22 0.22
C LEU A 374 -9.32 -16.01 -0.87
N SER A 375 -8.23 -16.69 -0.52
CA SER A 375 -7.46 -17.48 -1.50
C SER A 375 -8.23 -18.66 -2.10
N VAL A 376 -9.18 -19.21 -1.34
CA VAL A 376 -10.00 -20.37 -1.74
C VAL A 376 -11.45 -19.99 -2.06
N SER A 377 -11.76 -18.69 -2.07
CA SER A 377 -13.12 -18.20 -2.32
C SER A 377 -13.48 -18.29 -3.80
N SER A 378 -14.72 -18.65 -4.08
CA SER A 378 -15.28 -18.80 -5.43
C SER A 378 -16.62 -18.09 -5.62
N SER A 379 -17.30 -17.71 -4.53
CA SER A 379 -18.59 -17.00 -4.57
C SER A 379 -18.51 -15.58 -4.01
N VAL A 380 -19.39 -14.69 -4.48
CA VAL A 380 -19.52 -13.31 -3.97
C VAL A 380 -19.75 -13.30 -2.46
N GLY A 381 -20.56 -14.21 -1.94
CA GLY A 381 -20.85 -14.32 -0.49
C GLY A 381 -19.60 -14.60 0.34
N GLU A 382 -18.70 -15.47 -0.13
CA GLU A 382 -17.42 -15.76 0.53
C GLU A 382 -16.51 -14.53 0.53
N TYR A 383 -16.40 -13.83 -0.59
CA TYR A 383 -15.63 -12.58 -0.67
C TYR A 383 -16.17 -11.52 0.30
N VAL A 384 -17.49 -11.37 0.38
CA VAL A 384 -18.14 -10.44 1.33
C VAL A 384 -17.82 -10.82 2.79
N LEU A 385 -17.99 -12.09 3.15
CA LEU A 385 -17.71 -12.60 4.49
C LEU A 385 -16.27 -12.32 4.90
N TRP A 386 -15.31 -12.77 4.09
CA TRP A 386 -13.90 -12.64 4.44
C TRP A 386 -13.42 -11.19 4.41
N ARG A 387 -13.96 -10.33 3.56
CA ARG A 387 -13.67 -8.89 3.61
C ARG A 387 -14.26 -8.22 4.85
N GLY A 388 -15.42 -8.66 5.35
CA GLY A 388 -15.93 -8.24 6.65
C GLY A 388 -15.00 -8.61 7.81
N VAL A 389 -14.49 -9.85 7.82
CA VAL A 389 -13.50 -10.32 8.81
C VAL A 389 -12.19 -9.53 8.71
N ALA A 390 -11.70 -9.25 7.50
CA ALA A 390 -10.52 -8.42 7.27
C ALA A 390 -10.72 -6.99 7.81
N GLY A 391 -11.87 -6.37 7.54
CA GLY A 391 -12.21 -5.02 8.00
C GLY A 391 -12.30 -4.91 9.52
N ALA A 392 -12.82 -5.96 10.16
CA ALA A 392 -12.84 -6.08 11.61
C ALA A 392 -11.44 -6.08 12.22
N GLY A 393 -10.55 -6.92 11.68
CA GLY A 393 -9.16 -6.97 12.12
C GLY A 393 -8.38 -5.69 11.81
N TYR A 394 -8.60 -5.07 10.64
CA TYR A 394 -7.98 -3.79 10.30
C TYR A 394 -8.38 -2.66 11.26
N ALA A 395 -9.64 -2.63 11.69
CA ALA A 395 -10.11 -1.66 12.68
C ALA A 395 -9.32 -1.78 14.00
N LEU A 396 -9.21 -3.01 14.51
CA LEU A 396 -8.48 -3.30 15.74
C LEU A 396 -6.99 -2.99 15.62
N ALA A 397 -6.36 -3.42 14.53
CA ALA A 397 -4.93 -3.24 14.29
C ALA A 397 -4.54 -1.76 14.21
N THR A 398 -5.28 -0.97 13.40
CA THR A 398 -4.97 0.45 13.22
C THR A 398 -5.21 1.26 14.49
N ILE A 399 -6.25 0.96 15.27
CA ILE A 399 -6.53 1.65 16.53
C ILE A 399 -5.49 1.28 17.60
N ALA A 400 -5.09 0.01 17.69
CA ALA A 400 -4.01 -0.40 18.59
C ALA A 400 -2.70 0.35 18.28
N CYS A 401 -2.33 0.47 17.01
CA CYS A 401 -1.14 1.23 16.62
C CYS A 401 -1.27 2.73 16.89
N GLN A 402 -2.43 3.33 16.66
CA GLN A 402 -2.67 4.75 17.01
C GLN A 402 -2.51 4.99 18.51
N GLU A 403 -3.08 4.12 19.33
CA GLU A 403 -2.96 4.18 20.78
C GLU A 403 -1.51 3.99 21.24
N TYR A 404 -0.80 3.02 20.64
CA TYR A 404 0.62 2.81 20.88
C TYR A 404 1.44 4.06 20.57
N ALA A 405 1.21 4.69 19.41
CA ALA A 405 1.89 5.91 19.00
C ALA A 405 1.63 7.08 19.97
N LEU A 406 0.41 7.20 20.48
CA LEU A 406 0.03 8.24 21.42
C LEU A 406 0.66 8.03 22.79
N ARG A 407 0.57 6.82 23.37
CA ARG A 407 1.12 6.49 24.69
C ARG A 407 2.65 6.55 24.77
N THR A 408 3.32 6.39 23.64
CA THR A 408 4.80 6.45 23.56
C THR A 408 5.32 7.84 23.20
N SER A 409 4.44 8.79 22.90
CA SER A 409 4.80 10.19 22.65
C SER A 409 4.86 10.98 23.94
N ALA A 410 5.98 11.66 24.22
CA ALA A 410 6.03 12.63 25.32
C ALA A 410 5.09 13.82 25.06
N ASP A 411 4.64 14.46 26.14
CA ASP A 411 3.73 15.61 26.11
C ASP A 411 4.12 16.64 25.03
N GLY A 412 3.17 16.93 24.13
CA GLY A 412 3.35 17.87 23.01
C GLY A 412 3.79 17.28 21.66
N ARG A 413 4.19 16.00 21.57
CA ARG A 413 4.66 15.38 20.30
C ARG A 413 3.64 14.48 19.56
N HIS A 414 2.42 14.36 20.08
CA HIS A 414 1.35 13.49 19.53
C HIS A 414 1.06 13.69 18.04
N PHE A 415 1.06 14.94 17.54
CA PHE A 415 0.82 15.22 16.12
C PHE A 415 1.90 14.63 15.21
N ARG A 416 3.16 14.61 15.64
CA ARG A 416 4.27 14.04 14.87
C ARG A 416 4.16 12.52 14.81
N ALA A 417 3.83 11.87 15.92
CA ALA A 417 3.62 10.43 15.96
C ALA A 417 2.42 9.99 15.10
N MET A 418 1.32 10.75 15.13
CA MET A 418 0.15 10.50 14.29
C MET A 418 0.45 10.75 12.80
N GLY A 419 1.23 11.77 12.47
CA GLY A 419 1.73 11.98 11.09
C GLY A 419 2.59 10.81 10.61
N GLY A 420 3.47 10.29 11.48
CA GLY A 420 4.25 9.08 11.21
C GLY A 420 3.40 7.84 10.98
N PHE A 421 2.34 7.63 11.79
CA PHE A 421 1.35 6.57 11.59
C PHE A 421 0.70 6.63 10.20
N VAL A 422 0.18 7.81 9.84
CA VAL A 422 -0.51 7.99 8.55
C VAL A 422 0.44 7.74 7.38
N ALA A 423 1.68 8.23 7.46
CA ALA A 423 2.69 8.00 6.44
C ALA A 423 3.00 6.51 6.25
N VAL A 424 3.10 5.74 7.34
CA VAL A 424 3.34 4.29 7.28
C VAL A 424 2.17 3.55 6.62
N VAL A 425 0.93 3.89 6.98
CA VAL A 425 -0.26 3.26 6.38
C VAL A 425 -0.32 3.55 4.89
N ILE A 426 -0.16 4.82 4.48
CA ILE A 426 -0.18 5.21 3.06
C ILE A 426 0.97 4.56 2.29
N GLY A 427 2.18 4.50 2.87
CA GLY A 427 3.33 3.82 2.26
C GLY A 427 3.11 2.33 2.10
N GLY A 428 2.47 1.67 3.08
CA GLY A 428 2.10 0.27 3.00
C GLY A 428 1.01 0.04 1.94
N THR A 429 -0.05 0.85 1.92
CA THR A 429 -1.09 0.77 0.88
C THR A 429 -0.52 0.98 -0.52
N PHE A 430 0.38 1.95 -0.68
CA PHE A 430 1.13 2.17 -1.92
C PHE A 430 1.82 0.89 -2.39
N CYS A 431 2.58 0.24 -1.49
CA CYS A 431 3.33 -0.97 -1.82
C CYS A 431 2.40 -2.14 -2.12
N GLY A 432 1.37 -2.32 -1.30
CA GLY A 432 0.38 -3.39 -1.45
C GLY A 432 -0.34 -3.29 -2.78
N THR A 433 -0.94 -2.15 -3.09
CA THR A 433 -1.72 -1.99 -4.33
C THR A 433 -0.85 -2.13 -5.58
N ALA A 434 0.38 -1.63 -5.57
CA ALA A 434 1.29 -1.71 -6.70
C ALA A 434 1.75 -3.15 -6.96
N VAL A 435 2.27 -3.84 -5.93
CA VAL A 435 2.77 -5.22 -6.07
C VAL A 435 1.65 -6.22 -6.21
N GLY A 436 0.48 -5.99 -5.61
CA GLY A 436 -0.67 -6.88 -5.69
C GLY A 436 -1.19 -7.10 -7.11
N GLY A 437 -1.18 -6.06 -7.95
CA GLY A 437 -1.54 -6.21 -9.38
C GLY A 437 -0.56 -7.08 -10.14
N VAL A 438 0.74 -6.86 -9.92
CA VAL A 438 1.82 -7.66 -10.53
C VAL A 438 1.77 -9.12 -10.07
N LEU A 439 1.61 -9.36 -8.76
CA LEU A 439 1.49 -10.71 -8.20
C LEU A 439 0.24 -11.42 -8.71
N ALA A 440 -0.89 -10.73 -8.83
CA ALA A 440 -2.13 -11.34 -9.32
C ALA A 440 -2.00 -11.76 -10.79
N GLU A 441 -1.31 -10.99 -11.62
CA GLU A 441 -1.05 -11.34 -13.01
C GLU A 441 -0.06 -12.51 -13.15
N ARG A 442 0.99 -12.54 -12.33
CA ARG A 442 2.07 -13.55 -12.46
C ARG A 442 1.78 -14.86 -11.71
N LEU A 443 1.19 -14.78 -10.52
CA LEU A 443 0.96 -15.92 -9.62
C LEU A 443 -0.53 -16.30 -9.51
N GLY A 444 -1.44 -15.46 -10.03
CA GLY A 444 -2.88 -15.59 -9.80
C GLY A 444 -3.35 -14.91 -8.51
N ALA A 445 -4.64 -14.56 -8.47
CA ALA A 445 -5.27 -13.87 -7.34
C ALA A 445 -5.19 -14.69 -6.04
N SER A 446 -5.47 -16.01 -6.09
CA SER A 446 -5.43 -16.89 -4.92
C SER A 446 -4.07 -16.90 -4.23
N ASN A 447 -2.98 -17.07 -4.99
CA ASN A 447 -1.62 -17.05 -4.46
C ASN A 447 -1.24 -15.66 -3.92
N THR A 448 -1.76 -14.59 -4.51
CA THR A 448 -1.55 -13.22 -4.04
C THR A 448 -2.14 -13.01 -2.64
N PHE A 449 -3.32 -13.58 -2.35
CA PHE A 449 -3.86 -13.54 -0.98
C PHE A 449 -3.00 -14.33 0.02
N LEU A 450 -2.41 -15.46 -0.38
CA LEU A 450 -1.48 -16.21 0.47
C LEU A 450 -0.20 -15.41 0.77
N VAL A 451 0.30 -14.64 -0.19
CA VAL A 451 1.40 -13.68 0.05
C VAL A 451 0.96 -12.61 1.07
N GLY A 452 -0.28 -12.12 0.99
CA GLY A 452 -0.87 -11.23 2.00
C GLY A 452 -0.90 -11.85 3.40
N ALA A 453 -1.33 -13.11 3.51
CA ALA A 453 -1.32 -13.86 4.77
C ALA A 453 0.11 -14.02 5.34
N ALA A 454 1.09 -14.28 4.47
CA ALA A 454 2.50 -14.36 4.86
C ALA A 454 3.02 -13.01 5.37
N LEU A 455 2.72 -11.90 4.69
CA LEU A 455 3.09 -10.55 5.14
C LEU A 455 2.47 -10.21 6.50
N VAL A 456 1.21 -10.60 6.74
CA VAL A 456 0.53 -10.46 8.03
C VAL A 456 1.22 -11.29 9.11
N ALA A 457 1.67 -12.51 8.81
CA ALA A 457 2.44 -13.33 9.76
C ALA A 457 3.82 -12.72 10.08
N VAL A 458 4.53 -12.20 9.07
CA VAL A 458 5.80 -11.48 9.27
C VAL A 458 5.59 -10.19 10.08
N SER A 459 4.49 -9.48 9.86
CA SER A 459 4.08 -8.33 10.68
C SER A 459 3.88 -8.73 12.14
N ALA A 460 3.18 -9.85 12.41
CA ALA A 460 3.00 -10.38 13.75
C ALA A 460 4.34 -10.70 14.43
N PHE A 461 5.26 -11.34 13.71
CA PHE A 461 6.61 -11.61 14.20
C PHE A 461 7.39 -10.32 14.51
N ALA A 462 7.33 -9.33 13.61
CA ALA A 462 7.95 -8.03 13.82
C ALA A 462 7.38 -7.32 15.07
N ALA A 463 6.05 -7.31 15.22
CA ALA A 463 5.38 -6.75 16.40
C ALA A 463 5.81 -7.44 17.70
N LEU A 464 5.94 -8.77 17.71
CA LEU A 464 6.44 -9.53 18.85
C LEU A 464 7.87 -9.14 19.26
N LYS A 465 8.71 -8.74 18.30
CA LYS A 465 10.12 -8.40 18.53
C LYS A 465 10.38 -6.91 18.76
N MET A 466 9.49 -6.04 18.30
CA MET A 466 9.71 -4.59 18.29
C MET A 466 8.79 -3.83 19.25
N MET A 467 7.51 -4.17 19.30
CA MET A 467 6.56 -3.45 20.16
C MET A 467 6.71 -3.87 21.63
N SER A 468 6.62 -2.90 22.53
CA SER A 468 6.60 -3.13 23.99
C SER A 468 5.37 -3.95 24.40
N GLY A 469 5.55 -4.82 25.40
CA GLY A 469 4.48 -5.63 25.98
C GLY A 469 3.77 -5.01 27.17
N ASP A 470 4.33 -3.94 27.75
CA ASP A 470 4.00 -3.45 29.09
C ASP A 470 3.36 -2.04 29.10
N ASP A 471 2.55 -1.75 28.08
CA ASP A 471 1.91 -0.45 27.85
C ASP A 471 0.79 -0.09 28.85
N ALA A 472 0.62 -0.89 29.92
CA ALA A 472 -0.49 -0.81 30.88
C ALA A 472 -0.26 0.19 32.03
N GLN A 473 0.96 0.72 32.20
CA GLN A 473 1.33 1.51 33.39
C GLN A 473 1.12 3.02 33.26
N HIS A 474 0.81 3.54 32.07
CA HIS A 474 0.37 4.93 31.94
C HIS A 474 -1.15 4.91 31.77
N PRO A 475 -1.93 5.60 32.63
CA PRO A 475 -3.34 5.78 32.35
C PRO A 475 -3.44 6.39 30.94
N PRO A 476 -4.35 5.90 30.09
CA PRO A 476 -4.57 6.53 28.80
C PRO A 476 -4.78 8.03 29.06
N PRO A 477 -4.14 8.95 28.30
CA PRO A 477 -4.54 10.35 28.37
C PRO A 477 -6.06 10.38 28.21
N ASP A 478 -6.78 11.08 29.10
CA ASP A 478 -8.25 11.12 29.13
C ASP A 478 -8.82 11.13 27.70
N MET A 479 -9.09 9.94 27.18
CA MET A 479 -9.77 9.76 25.92
C MET A 479 -11.21 9.78 26.36
N PRO A 480 -11.93 10.89 26.14
CA PRO A 480 -13.30 10.91 26.56
C PRO A 480 -14.00 9.79 25.81
N ALA A 481 -14.68 8.95 26.59
CA ALA A 481 -15.53 7.87 26.10
C ALA A 481 -16.25 8.30 24.81
N LEU A 482 -16.40 7.35 23.88
CA LEU A 482 -17.23 7.44 22.66
C LEU A 482 -18.68 7.79 23.00
N GLY A 483 -18.91 9.02 23.45
CA GLY A 483 -20.19 9.66 23.59
C GLY A 483 -20.55 10.27 22.25
N ARG A 484 -21.84 10.13 21.89
CA ARG A 484 -22.43 10.68 20.66
C ARG A 484 -21.91 12.11 20.41
N PRO A 485 -21.21 12.39 19.29
CA PRO A 485 -20.57 13.67 19.03
C PRO A 485 -21.57 14.73 18.55
N ARG A 486 -22.75 14.78 19.19
CA ARG A 486 -23.84 15.68 18.80
C ARG A 486 -23.42 17.15 18.91
N SER A 487 -22.51 17.51 19.82
CA SER A 487 -22.04 18.89 19.96
C SER A 487 -21.26 19.37 18.73
N ALA A 488 -20.34 18.56 18.19
CA ALA A 488 -19.54 18.91 17.01
C ALA A 488 -20.39 19.08 15.75
N LEU A 489 -21.37 18.18 15.57
CA LEU A 489 -22.32 18.18 14.45
C LEU A 489 -23.30 19.35 14.48
N THR A 490 -23.32 20.15 15.54
CA THR A 490 -24.15 21.35 15.58
C THR A 490 -23.41 22.63 15.22
N ASN A 491 -22.09 22.55 14.97
CA ASN A 491 -21.32 23.66 14.44
C ASN A 491 -21.46 23.67 12.91
N HIS A 492 -22.06 24.73 12.35
CA HIS A 492 -22.30 24.84 10.91
C HIS A 492 -21.00 24.80 10.08
N ARG A 493 -19.88 25.30 10.60
CA ARG A 493 -18.57 25.24 9.92
C ARG A 493 -18.03 23.81 9.90
N PHE A 494 -18.23 23.07 11.00
CA PHE A 494 -17.83 21.68 11.06
C PHE A 494 -18.69 20.82 10.13
N LEU A 495 -20.00 21.09 10.04
CA LEU A 495 -20.88 20.48 9.05
C LEU A 495 -20.49 20.85 7.62
N GLY A 496 -20.15 22.11 7.35
CA GLY A 496 -19.67 22.56 6.05
C GLY A 496 -18.38 21.85 5.62
N LEU A 497 -17.43 21.67 6.55
CA LEU A 497 -16.22 20.86 6.34
C LEU A 497 -16.54 19.39 6.06
N LEU A 498 -17.48 18.82 6.82
CA LEU A 498 -17.83 17.40 6.76
C LEU A 498 -18.58 17.04 5.49
N VAL A 499 -19.65 17.77 5.18
CA VAL A 499 -20.50 17.57 4.00
C VAL A 499 -19.81 18.09 2.73
N GLY A 500 -19.09 19.20 2.83
CA GLY A 500 -18.49 19.84 1.67
C GLY A 500 -17.17 19.21 1.22
N ILE A 501 -16.34 18.71 2.15
CA ILE A 501 -15.02 18.17 1.80
C ILE A 501 -14.85 16.73 2.27
N ALA A 502 -15.03 16.44 3.56
CA ALA A 502 -14.63 15.16 4.12
C ALA A 502 -15.38 13.97 3.50
N ILE A 503 -16.70 14.07 3.37
CA ILE A 503 -17.54 13.02 2.75
C ILE A 503 -17.24 12.90 1.24
N PRO A 504 -17.31 13.96 0.41
CA PRO A 504 -17.03 13.84 -1.02
C PRO A 504 -15.63 13.32 -1.35
N ALA A 505 -14.59 13.77 -0.63
CA ALA A 505 -13.22 13.29 -0.85
C ALA A 505 -13.07 11.79 -0.56
N ASN A 506 -13.75 11.29 0.46
CA ASN A 506 -13.74 9.87 0.79
C ASN A 506 -14.64 9.03 -0.13
N ILE A 507 -15.76 9.58 -0.61
CA ILE A 507 -16.54 8.98 -1.70
C ILE A 507 -15.66 8.84 -2.94
N MET A 508 -14.96 9.89 -3.36
CA MET A 508 -14.02 9.83 -4.48
C MET A 508 -12.96 8.74 -4.25
N MET A 509 -12.32 8.68 -3.08
CA MET A 509 -11.34 7.63 -2.81
C MET A 509 -11.95 6.23 -2.91
N ALA A 510 -13.08 5.96 -2.26
CA ALA A 510 -13.65 4.63 -2.22
C ALA A 510 -14.31 4.23 -3.56
N ALA A 511 -15.20 5.07 -4.08
CA ALA A 511 -15.95 4.79 -5.29
C ALA A 511 -15.11 4.91 -6.57
N PHE A 512 -14.34 5.98 -6.74
CA PHE A 512 -13.55 6.15 -7.94
C PHE A 512 -12.28 5.30 -7.91
N ILE A 513 -11.42 5.44 -6.89
CA ILE A 513 -10.12 4.76 -6.87
C ILE A 513 -10.26 3.25 -6.61
N TRP A 514 -11.06 2.81 -5.62
CA TRP A 514 -11.09 1.38 -5.24
C TRP A 514 -12.09 0.54 -6.04
N TYR A 515 -13.03 1.16 -6.75
CA TYR A 515 -14.11 0.45 -7.45
C TYR A 515 -14.15 0.75 -8.95
N ILE A 516 -14.37 2.02 -9.36
CA ILE A 516 -14.51 2.35 -10.78
C ILE A 516 -13.19 2.15 -11.55
N VAL A 517 -12.05 2.63 -11.05
CA VAL A 517 -10.78 2.58 -11.80
C VAL A 517 -10.38 1.16 -12.22
N PRO A 518 -10.40 0.14 -11.32
CA PRO A 518 -10.13 -1.24 -11.72
C PRO A 518 -11.08 -1.76 -12.82
N LEU A 519 -12.38 -1.50 -12.67
CA LEU A 519 -13.40 -1.97 -13.62
C LEU A 519 -13.29 -1.27 -14.98
N ALA A 520 -13.21 0.06 -14.98
CA ALA A 520 -13.10 0.88 -16.17
C ALA A 520 -11.84 0.58 -16.98
N LEU A 521 -10.70 0.38 -16.32
CA LEU A 521 -9.45 0.01 -17.00
C LEU A 521 -9.49 -1.42 -17.53
N SER A 522 -10.10 -2.35 -16.81
CA SER A 522 -10.29 -3.72 -17.32
C SER A 522 -11.19 -3.75 -18.54
N ASP A 523 -12.24 -2.92 -18.59
CA ASP A 523 -13.15 -2.83 -19.74
C ASP A 523 -12.48 -2.14 -20.95
N LEU A 524 -11.42 -1.36 -20.69
CA LEU A 524 -10.51 -0.83 -21.72
C LEU A 524 -9.42 -1.84 -22.12
N GLY A 525 -9.48 -3.09 -21.64
CA GLY A 525 -8.51 -4.14 -21.97
C GLY A 525 -7.20 -4.11 -21.17
N SER A 526 -7.13 -3.32 -20.09
CA SER A 526 -5.93 -3.27 -19.24
C SER A 526 -5.80 -4.52 -18.37
N ARG A 527 -4.56 -4.99 -18.18
CA ARG A 527 -4.26 -6.14 -17.30
C ARG A 527 -4.19 -5.73 -15.83
N PRO A 528 -4.26 -6.70 -14.89
CA PRO A 528 -4.14 -6.41 -13.45
C PRO A 528 -2.87 -5.66 -13.04
N ALA A 529 -1.71 -5.93 -13.65
CA ALA A 529 -0.50 -5.16 -13.37
C ALA A 529 -0.64 -3.70 -13.82
N ASP A 530 -1.23 -3.44 -14.98
CA ASP A 530 -1.49 -2.09 -15.49
C ASP A 530 -2.42 -1.32 -14.56
N ILE A 531 -3.50 -1.95 -14.10
CA ILE A 531 -4.42 -1.37 -13.10
C ILE A 531 -3.69 -1.05 -11.81
N GLY A 532 -2.86 -1.98 -11.31
CA GLY A 532 -2.02 -1.77 -10.13
C GLY A 532 -1.09 -0.57 -10.27
N ARG A 533 -0.44 -0.41 -11.45
CA ARG A 533 0.42 0.73 -11.77
C ARG A 533 -0.36 2.05 -11.81
N VAL A 534 -1.57 2.06 -12.35
CA VAL A 534 -2.41 3.27 -12.35
C VAL A 534 -2.81 3.65 -10.91
N LEU A 535 -3.28 2.71 -10.10
CA LEU A 535 -3.62 2.99 -8.71
C LEU A 535 -2.40 3.42 -7.87
N MET A 536 -1.22 2.87 -8.19
CA MET A 536 0.04 3.29 -7.60
C MET A 536 0.31 4.77 -7.81
N ILE A 537 -0.02 5.34 -8.99
CA ILE A 537 0.16 6.78 -9.27
C ILE A 537 -0.62 7.65 -8.28
N TYR A 538 -1.85 7.27 -7.93
CA TYR A 538 -2.63 8.01 -6.92
C TYR A 538 -1.92 8.08 -5.57
N TYR A 539 -1.41 6.93 -5.09
CA TYR A 539 -0.69 6.87 -3.82
C TYR A 539 0.67 7.57 -3.89
N LEU A 540 1.38 7.45 -5.02
CA LEU A 540 2.65 8.15 -5.26
C LEU A 540 2.45 9.67 -5.19
N MET A 541 1.46 10.20 -5.93
CA MET A 541 1.12 11.60 -5.90
C MET A 541 0.72 12.05 -4.50
N THR A 542 0.00 11.21 -3.75
CA THR A 542 -0.37 11.49 -2.36
C THR A 542 0.88 11.63 -1.47
N ILE A 543 1.83 10.71 -1.58
CA ILE A 543 3.09 10.70 -0.82
C ILE A 543 3.96 11.91 -1.17
N LEU A 544 4.09 12.24 -2.46
CA LEU A 544 4.94 13.34 -2.93
C LEU A 544 4.35 14.72 -2.62
N ALA A 545 3.03 14.89 -2.77
CA ALA A 545 2.37 16.18 -2.55
C ALA A 545 2.14 16.49 -1.07
N ALA A 546 2.00 15.48 -0.19
CA ALA A 546 1.69 15.70 1.23
C ALA A 546 2.72 16.57 1.98
N PRO A 547 4.06 16.35 1.87
CA PRO A 547 5.06 17.21 2.51
C PRO A 547 5.05 18.64 1.97
N VAL A 548 4.77 18.83 0.67
CA VAL A 548 4.68 20.16 0.06
C VAL A 548 3.47 20.89 0.60
N ALA A 549 2.30 20.25 0.62
CA ALA A 549 1.08 20.80 1.19
C ALA A 549 1.26 21.17 2.67
N ALA A 550 1.86 20.30 3.48
CA ALA A 550 2.13 20.57 4.90
C ALA A 550 2.99 21.83 5.09
N ARG A 551 4.08 21.99 4.31
CA ARG A 551 4.94 23.19 4.39
C ARG A 551 4.21 24.48 4.01
N ILE A 552 3.30 24.43 3.03
CA ILE A 552 2.51 25.59 2.61
C ILE A 552 1.50 25.97 3.71
N VAL A 553 0.87 24.98 4.35
CA VAL A 553 -0.04 25.19 5.48
C VAL A 553 0.69 25.78 6.69
N ASP A 554 1.90 25.31 6.99
CA ASP A 554 2.68 25.85 8.11
C ASP A 554 3.10 27.31 7.90
N ARG A 555 3.24 27.75 6.65
CA ARG A 555 3.64 29.12 6.27
C ARG A 555 2.48 30.08 6.03
N SER A 556 1.27 29.57 5.81
CA SER A 556 0.11 30.38 5.44
C SER A 556 -1.03 30.23 6.44
N SER A 557 -1.76 31.30 6.73
CA SER A 557 -2.98 31.24 7.54
C SER A 557 -4.21 30.73 6.76
N ALA A 558 -4.05 30.44 5.46
CA ALA A 558 -5.11 30.15 4.50
C ALA A 558 -5.43 28.65 4.34
N ALA A 559 -5.47 27.90 5.45
CA ALA A 559 -5.75 26.46 5.44
C ALA A 559 -7.08 26.10 4.74
N SER A 560 -8.12 26.93 4.91
CA SER A 560 -9.42 26.73 4.24
C SER A 560 -9.34 26.87 2.73
N LEU A 561 -8.53 27.81 2.21
CA LEU A 561 -8.36 27.99 0.76
C LEU A 561 -7.58 26.82 0.15
N LEU A 562 -6.50 26.38 0.80
CA LEU A 562 -5.72 25.23 0.36
C LEU A 562 -6.57 23.96 0.34
N LEU A 563 -7.39 23.74 1.38
CA LEU A 563 -8.34 22.64 1.44
C LEU A 563 -9.31 22.68 0.24
N ALA A 564 -9.83 23.87 -0.10
CA ALA A 564 -10.70 24.05 -1.25
C ALA A 564 -9.98 23.84 -2.59
N CYS A 565 -8.72 24.27 -2.74
CA CYS A 565 -7.91 23.96 -3.91
C CYS A 565 -7.75 22.45 -4.09
N GLY A 566 -7.49 21.71 -3.00
CA GLY A 566 -7.43 20.25 -3.03
C GLY A 566 -8.73 19.62 -3.54
N GLY A 567 -9.88 20.05 -3.01
CA GLY A 567 -11.21 19.62 -3.46
C GLY A 567 -11.48 19.95 -4.93
N ALA A 568 -11.13 21.15 -5.38
CA ALA A 568 -11.30 21.58 -6.76
C ALA A 568 -10.42 20.77 -7.74
N ILE A 569 -9.13 20.57 -7.42
CA ILE A 569 -8.20 19.77 -8.26
C ILE A 569 -8.73 18.34 -8.42
N SER A 570 -9.14 17.72 -7.32
CA SER A 570 -9.75 16.38 -7.32
C SER A 570 -11.02 16.33 -8.17
N GLY A 571 -11.97 17.23 -7.93
CA GLY A 571 -13.27 17.22 -8.62
C GLY A 571 -13.17 17.56 -10.11
N ILE A 572 -12.37 18.56 -10.48
CA ILE A 572 -12.14 18.95 -11.88
C ILE A 572 -11.47 17.79 -12.64
N GLY A 573 -10.49 17.12 -12.04
CA GLY A 573 -9.84 15.96 -12.64
C GLY A 573 -10.82 14.85 -13.02
N LEU A 574 -11.81 14.57 -12.17
CA LEU A 574 -12.88 13.61 -12.47
C LEU A 574 -13.87 14.14 -13.51
N ILE A 575 -14.26 15.41 -13.46
CA ILE A 575 -15.18 16.00 -14.44
C ILE A 575 -14.59 15.94 -15.86
N CYS A 576 -13.28 16.13 -16.03
CA CYS A 576 -12.61 16.01 -17.33
C CYS A 576 -12.86 14.65 -18.01
N LEU A 577 -13.07 13.57 -17.24
CA LEU A 577 -13.35 12.24 -17.78
C LEU A 577 -14.73 12.11 -18.45
N THR A 578 -15.66 13.03 -18.19
CA THR A 578 -16.94 13.07 -18.90
C THR A 578 -16.78 13.42 -20.38
N ARG A 579 -15.72 14.15 -20.73
CA ARG A 579 -15.43 14.57 -22.10
C ARG A 579 -14.35 13.73 -22.77
N TRP A 580 -13.34 13.33 -22.00
CA TRP A 580 -12.19 12.55 -22.46
C TRP A 580 -12.12 11.24 -21.67
N TYR A 581 -12.61 10.16 -22.27
CA TYR A 581 -12.61 8.83 -21.66
C TYR A 581 -11.58 7.93 -22.34
N GLY A 582 -10.76 7.24 -21.55
CA GLY A 582 -9.71 6.34 -22.03
C GLY A 582 -8.60 6.15 -21.00
N LEU A 583 -7.60 5.33 -21.32
CA LEU A 583 -6.50 4.98 -20.41
C LEU A 583 -5.77 6.22 -19.86
N TRP A 584 -5.21 7.05 -20.75
CA TRP A 584 -4.42 8.22 -20.34
C TRP A 584 -5.23 9.30 -19.61
N PRO A 585 -6.46 9.64 -20.03
CA PRO A 585 -7.33 10.50 -19.23
C PRO A 585 -7.55 9.95 -17.81
N ILE A 586 -7.83 8.64 -17.66
CA ILE A 586 -8.01 8.02 -16.32
C ILE A 586 -6.74 8.16 -15.49
N VAL A 587 -5.56 7.89 -16.07
CA VAL A 587 -4.26 8.10 -15.41
C VAL A 587 -4.11 9.54 -14.91
N GLY A 588 -4.46 10.53 -15.75
CA GLY A 588 -4.42 11.95 -15.39
C GLY A 588 -5.38 12.28 -14.24
N ALA A 589 -6.62 11.79 -14.29
CA ALA A 589 -7.60 11.99 -13.23
C ALA A 589 -7.18 11.34 -11.90
N VAL A 590 -6.60 10.14 -11.95
CA VAL A 590 -6.05 9.42 -10.78
C VAL A 590 -4.88 10.20 -10.16
N ALA A 591 -4.00 10.77 -10.98
CA ALA A 591 -2.91 11.63 -10.50
C ALA A 591 -3.43 12.92 -9.83
N LEU A 592 -4.37 13.63 -10.47
CA LEU A 592 -5.00 14.83 -9.91
C LEU A 592 -5.76 14.53 -8.62
N ALA A 593 -6.49 13.41 -8.58
CA ALA A 593 -7.15 12.94 -7.37
C ALA A 593 -6.16 12.70 -6.22
N GLY A 594 -4.99 12.12 -6.51
CA GLY A 594 -3.92 11.91 -5.51
C GLY A 594 -3.34 13.22 -4.97
N ILE A 595 -3.04 14.18 -5.86
CA ILE A 595 -2.54 15.52 -5.47
C ILE A 595 -3.59 16.24 -4.62
N GLY A 596 -4.84 16.29 -5.08
CA GLY A 596 -5.92 16.95 -4.37
C GLY A 596 -6.19 16.32 -3.01
N HIS A 597 -6.18 14.98 -2.93
CA HIS A 597 -6.38 14.28 -1.67
C HIS A 597 -5.22 14.48 -0.68
N ALA A 598 -3.97 14.55 -1.13
CA ALA A 598 -2.84 14.93 -0.25
C ALA A 598 -3.03 16.31 0.38
N ILE A 599 -3.44 17.31 -0.41
CA ILE A 599 -3.71 18.66 0.07
C ILE A 599 -4.85 18.64 1.09
N ILE A 600 -5.94 17.92 0.78
CA ILE A 600 -7.08 17.76 1.69
C ILE A 600 -6.64 17.15 3.03
N ARG A 601 -5.91 16.03 3.02
CA ARG A 601 -5.50 15.36 4.27
C ARG A 601 -4.54 16.21 5.11
N ALA A 602 -3.65 16.97 4.47
CA ALA A 602 -2.73 17.87 5.16
C ALA A 602 -3.45 19.04 5.88
N THR A 603 -4.57 19.52 5.34
CA THR A 603 -5.29 20.71 5.83
C THR A 603 -6.51 20.37 6.69
N GLN A 604 -7.20 19.27 6.40
CA GLN A 604 -8.50 18.92 6.98
C GLN A 604 -8.40 18.62 8.49
N ILE A 605 -7.42 17.83 8.94
CA ILE A 605 -7.30 17.46 10.36
C ILE A 605 -6.98 18.69 11.24
N PRO A 606 -5.97 19.52 10.92
CA PRO A 606 -5.71 20.75 11.67
C PRO A 606 -6.92 21.70 11.69
N LEU A 607 -7.61 21.86 10.55
CA LEU A 607 -8.77 22.74 10.45
C LEU A 607 -9.96 22.22 11.26
N ALA A 608 -10.24 20.91 11.20
CA ALA A 608 -11.28 20.27 12.00
C ALA A 608 -11.08 20.49 13.50
N ILE A 609 -9.84 20.34 13.98
CA ILE A 609 -9.48 20.59 15.38
C ILE A 609 -9.67 22.08 15.72
N LYS A 610 -9.21 22.99 14.86
CA LYS A 610 -9.37 24.44 15.05
C LYS A 610 -10.85 24.84 15.16
N ILE A 611 -11.71 24.35 14.26
CA ILE A 611 -13.16 24.62 14.26
C ILE A 611 -13.84 24.00 15.48
N ALA A 612 -13.43 22.80 15.89
CA ALA A 612 -14.03 22.09 17.02
C ALA A 612 -13.68 22.72 18.38
N THR A 613 -12.49 23.31 18.50
CA THR A 613 -11.98 23.88 19.76
C THR A 613 -12.25 25.38 19.89
N ARG A 614 -12.44 26.10 18.77
CA ARG A 614 -12.80 27.52 18.74
C ARG A 614 -14.25 27.70 18.28
N GLY A 615 -15.11 28.11 19.21
CA GLY A 615 -16.53 28.42 18.96
C GLY A 615 -17.38 28.32 20.23
N ARG A 616 -18.67 28.72 20.17
CA ARG A 616 -19.63 28.64 21.31
C ARG A 616 -19.94 27.21 21.76
N ARG A 617 -19.86 26.22 20.87
CA ARG A 617 -20.16 24.79 21.13
C ARG A 617 -18.88 23.95 21.11
N ARG A 618 -17.95 24.26 22.03
CA ARG A 618 -16.63 23.61 22.10
C ARG A 618 -16.77 22.11 22.33
N THR A 619 -15.95 21.34 21.63
CA THR A 619 -15.76 19.91 21.87
C THR A 619 -14.27 19.60 21.98
N THR A 620 -13.94 18.41 22.46
CA THR A 620 -12.53 17.98 22.51
C THR A 620 -12.04 17.57 21.12
N SER A 621 -10.74 17.78 20.85
CA SER A 621 -10.10 17.40 19.59
C SER A 621 -10.32 15.92 19.24
N ALA A 622 -10.31 15.05 20.26
CA ALA A 622 -10.57 13.62 20.12
C ALA A 622 -12.01 13.32 19.63
N LYS A 623 -13.03 13.95 20.24
CA LYS A 623 -14.43 13.77 19.83
C LYS A 623 -14.68 14.28 18.42
N ALA A 624 -14.08 15.41 18.06
CA ALA A 624 -14.18 15.97 16.71
C ALA A 624 -13.53 15.07 15.67
N LEU A 625 -12.33 14.56 15.92
CA LEU A 625 -11.62 13.67 15.00
C LEU A 625 -12.30 12.30 14.88
N GLY A 626 -12.85 11.78 15.98
CA GLY A 626 -13.67 10.56 15.96
C GLY A 626 -14.93 10.72 15.11
N ALA A 627 -15.65 11.83 15.28
CA ALA A 627 -16.81 12.15 14.46
C ALA A 627 -16.45 12.29 12.98
N LEU A 628 -15.37 13.02 12.67
CA LEU A 628 -14.88 13.21 11.31
C LEU A 628 -14.62 11.86 10.64
N ARG A 629 -13.80 11.00 11.25
CA ARG A 629 -13.44 9.68 10.69
C ARG A 629 -14.65 8.75 10.52
N MET A 630 -15.58 8.79 11.46
CA MET A 630 -16.80 7.98 11.38
C MET A 630 -17.63 8.36 10.15
N TRP A 631 -17.81 9.67 9.92
CA TRP A 631 -18.56 10.17 8.76
C TRP A 631 -17.81 10.03 7.44
N GLU A 632 -16.47 10.15 7.42
CA GLU A 632 -15.65 9.82 6.24
C GLU A 632 -15.91 8.38 5.76
N ARG A 633 -15.92 7.42 6.70
CA ARG A 633 -16.17 6.00 6.40
C ARG A 633 -17.62 5.73 6.02
N ALA A 634 -18.57 6.34 6.72
CA ALA A 634 -19.99 6.22 6.38
C ALA A 634 -20.26 6.78 4.97
N GLY A 635 -19.68 7.95 4.66
CA GLY A 635 -19.71 8.54 3.33
C GLY A 635 -19.13 7.60 2.27
N SER A 636 -17.98 6.98 2.53
CA SER A 636 -17.37 5.99 1.63
C SER A 636 -18.28 4.79 1.34
N ALA A 637 -18.90 4.23 2.38
CA ALA A 637 -19.78 3.06 2.26
C ALA A 637 -21.07 3.40 1.48
N ILE A 638 -21.69 4.55 1.80
CA ILE A 638 -22.87 5.05 1.08
C ILE A 638 -22.49 5.37 -0.37
N GLY A 639 -21.35 6.04 -0.58
CA GLY A 639 -20.83 6.39 -1.89
C GLY A 639 -20.63 5.18 -2.78
N LEU A 640 -19.99 4.13 -2.26
CA LEU A 640 -19.82 2.85 -2.99
C LEU A 640 -21.16 2.22 -3.36
N ALA A 641 -22.11 2.15 -2.42
CA ALA A 641 -23.44 1.59 -2.68
C ALA A 641 -24.17 2.36 -3.79
N THR A 642 -24.18 3.70 -3.69
CA THR A 642 -24.79 4.55 -4.72
C THR A 642 -24.06 4.45 -6.05
N THR A 643 -22.73 4.30 -6.03
CA THR A 643 -21.91 4.19 -7.24
C THR A 643 -22.21 2.90 -7.99
N GLY A 644 -22.34 1.76 -7.29
CA GLY A 644 -22.71 0.50 -7.94
C GLY A 644 -24.04 0.61 -8.70
N VAL A 645 -25.05 1.24 -8.09
CA VAL A 645 -26.35 1.49 -8.74
C VAL A 645 -26.21 2.43 -9.95
N LEU A 646 -25.46 3.52 -9.79
CA LEU A 646 -25.29 4.51 -10.86
C LEU A 646 -24.48 3.98 -12.05
N VAL A 647 -23.47 3.14 -11.81
CA VAL A 647 -22.69 2.49 -12.87
C VAL A 647 -23.59 1.56 -13.69
N GLY A 648 -24.43 0.76 -13.05
CA GLY A 648 -25.36 -0.13 -13.75
C GLY A 648 -26.39 0.59 -14.62
N HIS A 649 -26.79 1.80 -14.25
CA HIS A 649 -27.78 2.57 -15.02
C HIS A 649 -27.18 3.57 -16.03
N TYR A 650 -26.05 4.20 -15.71
CA TYR A 650 -25.51 5.33 -16.47
C TYR A 650 -24.07 5.10 -16.99
N GLY A 651 -23.45 3.97 -16.65
CA GLY A 651 -22.07 3.65 -17.00
C GLY A 651 -21.02 4.45 -16.21
N TYR A 652 -19.74 4.16 -16.47
CA TYR A 652 -18.64 4.77 -15.71
C TYR A 652 -18.51 6.27 -15.94
N GLY A 653 -18.55 6.75 -17.19
CA GLY A 653 -18.26 8.15 -17.51
C GLY A 653 -19.19 9.14 -16.79
N ALA A 654 -20.51 8.90 -16.84
CA ALA A 654 -21.50 9.73 -16.17
C ALA A 654 -21.37 9.67 -14.64
N THR A 655 -21.16 8.47 -14.09
CA THR A 655 -20.98 8.25 -12.66
C THR A 655 -19.74 8.96 -12.12
N ILE A 656 -18.59 8.84 -12.79
CA ILE A 656 -17.36 9.56 -12.46
C ILE A 656 -17.60 11.07 -12.50
N GLY A 657 -18.29 11.56 -13.53
CA GLY A 657 -18.68 12.96 -13.65
C GLY A 657 -19.52 13.46 -12.47
N LEU A 658 -20.48 12.65 -12.01
CA LEU A 658 -21.31 12.97 -10.84
C LEU A 658 -20.49 13.04 -9.55
N ILE A 659 -19.55 12.12 -9.34
CA ILE A 659 -18.62 12.16 -8.18
C ILE A 659 -17.74 13.42 -8.25
N GLY A 660 -17.25 13.76 -9.44
CA GLY A 660 -16.48 14.99 -9.66
C GLY A 660 -17.31 16.25 -9.36
N PHE A 661 -18.53 16.31 -9.88
CA PHE A 661 -19.48 17.39 -9.60
C PHE A 661 -19.80 17.50 -8.11
N LEU A 662 -20.10 16.39 -7.42
CA LEU A 662 -20.33 16.35 -5.98
C LEU A 662 -19.15 16.92 -5.20
N THR A 663 -17.93 16.62 -5.63
CA THR A 663 -16.69 17.11 -5.00
C THR A 663 -16.51 18.62 -5.19
N VAL A 664 -16.74 19.14 -6.40
CA VAL A 664 -16.67 20.59 -6.67
C VAL A 664 -17.80 21.34 -5.97
N ALA A 665 -19.04 20.86 -6.07
CA ALA A 665 -20.20 21.45 -5.41
C ALA A 665 -20.02 21.45 -3.88
N GLY A 666 -19.55 20.34 -3.30
CA GLY A 666 -19.20 20.27 -1.88
C GLY A 666 -18.12 21.29 -1.49
N THR A 667 -17.09 21.45 -2.34
CA THR A 667 -16.04 22.46 -2.12
C THR A 667 -16.61 23.88 -2.08
N LEU A 668 -17.54 24.20 -2.97
CA LEU A 668 -18.24 25.50 -2.98
C LEU A 668 -19.10 25.69 -1.72
N VAL A 669 -19.81 24.65 -1.27
CA VAL A 669 -20.57 24.67 -0.01
C VAL A 669 -19.66 24.93 1.19
N PHE A 670 -18.49 24.29 1.24
CA PHE A 670 -17.50 24.53 2.28
C PHE A 670 -17.00 25.99 2.27
N LEU A 671 -16.64 26.53 1.11
CA LEU A 671 -16.22 27.93 0.98
C LEU A 671 -17.33 28.91 1.41
N ALA A 672 -18.58 28.64 1.03
CA ALA A 672 -19.73 29.42 1.47
C ALA A 672 -19.89 29.40 3.00
N SER A 673 -19.68 28.23 3.63
CA SER A 673 -19.73 28.09 5.09
C SER A 673 -18.62 28.88 5.80
N GLU A 674 -17.42 28.94 5.24
CA GLU A 674 -16.31 29.75 5.76
C GLU A 674 -16.58 31.25 5.59
N PHE A 675 -17.19 31.66 4.48
CA PHE A 675 -17.54 33.05 4.22
C PHE A 675 -18.63 33.57 5.16
N VAL A 676 -19.66 32.77 5.42
CA VAL A 676 -20.72 33.10 6.40
C VAL A 676 -20.12 33.25 7.80
N ALA A 677 -19.22 32.34 8.18
CA ALA A 677 -18.54 32.40 9.46
C ALA A 677 -17.62 33.63 9.62
N ALA A 678 -17.06 34.16 8.52
CA ALA A 678 -16.26 35.38 8.57
C ALA A 678 -17.12 36.65 8.79
N ARG A 679 -18.41 36.63 8.42
CA ARG A 679 -19.33 37.77 8.49
C ARG A 679 -20.17 37.83 9.78
N VAL A 680 -20.35 36.70 10.46
CA VAL A 680 -21.04 36.64 11.76
C VAL A 680 -19.97 36.52 12.84
N PRO A 681 -19.59 37.61 13.53
CA PRO A 681 -18.59 37.53 14.59
C PRO A 681 -19.08 36.58 15.70
N ASP A 682 -18.18 35.74 16.20
CA ASP A 682 -18.42 34.87 17.35
C ASP A 682 -18.75 35.76 18.56
N GLY A 683 -20.04 36.04 18.78
CA GLY A 683 -20.52 36.74 19.96
C GLY A 683 -20.50 35.90 21.22
#